data_AF-A0ABD4E2N9-F1
#
_entry.id   AF-A0ABD4E2N9-F1
#
_cell.length_a   1.000
_cell.length_b   1.000
_cell.length_c   1.000
_cell.angle_alpha   90.00
_cell.angle_beta   90.00
_cell.angle_gamma   90.00
#
_symmetry.space_group_name_H-M   'P 1'
#
loop_
_entity.id
_entity.type
_entity.pdbx_description
1 polymer ?
#
loop_
_entity_poly.entity_id
_entity_poly.type
_entity_poly.pdbx_seq_one_letter_code
_entity_poly.pdbx_strand_id
1 'polypeptide(L)'
;MGFFSGKTPRNRRHAGRGERVPPLNGAPGNAAGDGAPPAPLAAFPAQAHYAPPHTPVQRMGKEAGLPADLRYGVEQLSGLPMDDVTVHYDSAKPAEVQALAYTQGADIHLGAGQERHLPHEAWHVVQQKQRRVAPTMQMKDAAINDNPGLEREADAMGRKALRVGASPASDGAAPRVRFDTLFRLEPGTPDTHDAGVIQRVIRLNAGNRDLDAAQALREIAPLLRFNEFGNAVLQEIDRTLTAFDVANRQFEDAADLAVAVEFELRTRGLAPAEGILVSDEIAETLAHPKFGQLVRDSDLPPLQQQELAAKVLGQVAIMRGVYRKLAELIENAADSPERILKWFTAQVREFATAILLLTRDTFGRPDVPFSVLIAGSGAREEVFPGSDLDLAAVAEAPKHDDVVAIFAFMQKVEKILQVTVSQLSRLVGKGGDEIGLGPDTGVFGFKPTPEALAEKALATQNTGQDASPLISTAAGKAHKLNERFFGARSKIANEDYGLNSLREILDEFQPPTDVTGVKNIKGGFLRFPTLALRDLSQVYGLKSTNSFDRIREIAGHGYLDKAHAGTLIDALNVIAGIRLKLHVHYGSEVDTFASDEASRQSPEQYVLTPKEKSALEAAVPVLQKFHARLLAFVEKRRKRGYLTTKSIP
;
A
#
# COMPACT_ATOMS: atom_id res chain seq x y z
N MET A 1 -61.93 3.11 -14.62
CA MET A 1 -62.62 2.60 -15.83
C MET A 1 -61.72 1.54 -16.48
N GLY A 2 -62.29 0.34 -16.74
CA GLY A 2 -61.83 -0.87 -17.50
C GLY A 2 -60.33 -1.21 -17.63
N PHE A 3 -59.77 -2.32 -17.14
CA PHE A 3 -59.94 -3.78 -17.35
C PHE A 3 -59.37 -4.42 -18.64
N PHE A 4 -58.77 -5.62 -18.44
CA PHE A 4 -58.27 -6.70 -19.32
C PHE A 4 -56.78 -6.67 -19.75
N SER A 5 -55.89 -7.57 -19.30
CA SER A 5 -55.78 -9.06 -19.46
C SER A 5 -55.23 -9.43 -20.84
N GLY A 6 -54.30 -10.36 -21.10
CA GLY A 6 -53.63 -11.40 -20.31
C GLY A 6 -53.15 -12.52 -21.28
N LYS A 7 -52.02 -13.16 -20.93
CA LYS A 7 -51.58 -14.54 -21.24
C LYS A 7 -51.13 -14.99 -22.67
N THR A 8 -49.91 -15.54 -22.63
CA THR A 8 -49.21 -16.62 -23.37
C THR A 8 -49.99 -17.63 -24.25
N PRO A 9 -49.28 -18.28 -25.19
CA PRO A 9 -48.98 -19.74 -25.09
C PRO A 9 -47.50 -20.09 -25.48
N ARG A 10 -46.76 -20.94 -24.75
CA ARG A 10 -46.66 -22.42 -24.75
C ARG A 10 -45.91 -23.09 -25.94
N ASN A 11 -44.65 -23.41 -25.68
CA ASN A 11 -43.86 -24.63 -26.00
C ASN A 11 -44.54 -25.81 -26.74
N ARG A 12 -43.84 -26.41 -27.74
CA ARG A 12 -43.15 -27.73 -27.62
C ARG A 12 -42.55 -28.29 -28.95
N ARG A 13 -41.26 -28.66 -28.84
CA ARG A 13 -40.59 -29.95 -29.19
C ARG A 13 -40.16 -30.36 -30.61
N HIS A 14 -39.00 -31.04 -30.57
CA HIS A 14 -38.35 -32.02 -31.46
C HIS A 14 -37.42 -31.45 -32.55
N ALA A 15 -36.09 -31.55 -32.41
CA ALA A 15 -35.18 -32.72 -32.41
C ALA A 15 -34.75 -33.14 -33.83
N GLY A 16 -33.45 -33.14 -34.10
CA GLY A 16 -32.87 -33.75 -35.30
C GLY A 16 -31.57 -33.08 -35.76
N ARG A 17 -30.47 -33.83 -35.72
CA ARG A 17 -29.09 -33.42 -36.00
C ARG A 17 -28.81 -33.23 -37.50
N GLY A 18 -27.77 -32.44 -37.79
CA GLY A 18 -26.80 -32.74 -38.84
C GLY A 18 -26.60 -31.61 -39.86
N GLU A 19 -25.49 -30.87 -39.75
CA GLU A 19 -24.39 -30.90 -40.74
C GLU A 19 -23.38 -29.77 -40.46
N ARG A 20 -22.10 -30.10 -40.71
CA ARG A 20 -20.92 -29.28 -40.42
C ARG A 20 -20.64 -28.33 -41.59
N VAL A 21 -20.18 -27.11 -41.28
CA VAL A 21 -19.54 -26.20 -42.25
C VAL A 21 -18.23 -25.70 -41.63
N PRO A 22 -17.08 -25.73 -42.34
CA PRO A 22 -15.75 -25.45 -41.79
C PRO A 22 -15.39 -23.94 -41.80
N PRO A 23 -14.33 -23.52 -41.06
CA PRO A 23 -13.92 -22.12 -40.99
C PRO A 23 -13.02 -21.72 -42.16
N LEU A 24 -13.18 -20.47 -42.61
CA LEU A 24 -12.37 -19.81 -43.62
C LEU A 24 -11.10 -19.22 -42.98
N ASN A 25 -9.95 -19.58 -43.53
CA ASN A 25 -8.70 -18.83 -43.41
C ASN A 25 -8.08 -18.69 -44.80
N GLY A 26 -7.58 -17.51 -45.13
CA GLY A 26 -6.88 -17.24 -46.38
C GLY A 26 -6.10 -15.94 -46.31
N ALA A 27 -4.80 -16.06 -46.04
CA ALA A 27 -3.79 -15.06 -46.35
C ALA A 27 -2.95 -15.55 -47.55
N PRO A 28 -2.22 -14.65 -48.23
CA PRO A 28 -0.92 -14.98 -48.81
C PRO A 28 0.15 -13.92 -48.43
N GLY A 29 1.45 -14.14 -48.28
CA GLY A 29 2.34 -15.30 -48.35
C GLY A 29 3.82 -14.84 -48.24
N ASN A 30 4.66 -15.67 -47.60
CA ASN A 30 6.14 -15.94 -47.70
C ASN A 30 7.19 -14.80 -47.73
N ALA A 31 8.41 -14.91 -47.15
CA ALA A 31 9.35 -16.04 -46.99
C ALA A 31 10.29 -15.85 -45.73
N ALA A 32 10.56 -16.89 -44.91
CA ALA A 32 11.72 -17.83 -44.84
C ALA A 32 13.04 -17.23 -44.27
N GLY A 33 13.83 -17.84 -43.38
CA GLY A 33 13.89 -19.15 -42.68
C GLY A 33 14.62 -18.96 -41.33
N ASP A 34 15.13 -19.92 -40.55
CA ASP A 34 15.18 -21.38 -40.48
C ASP A 34 15.59 -21.72 -39.02
N GLY A 35 15.17 -22.86 -38.46
CA GLY A 35 15.72 -23.39 -37.20
C GLY A 35 14.74 -24.24 -36.37
N ALA A 36 14.85 -25.56 -36.49
CA ALA A 36 13.98 -26.60 -35.92
C ALA A 36 13.93 -26.66 -34.37
N PRO A 37 12.86 -27.26 -33.78
CA PRO A 37 12.66 -27.38 -32.34
C PRO A 37 13.21 -28.73 -31.79
N PRO A 38 13.69 -28.80 -30.52
CA PRO A 38 13.98 -30.08 -29.90
C PRO A 38 12.77 -30.68 -29.17
N ALA A 39 12.75 -32.01 -29.19
CA ALA A 39 11.74 -32.95 -28.72
C ALA A 39 11.80 -33.21 -27.18
N PRO A 40 10.88 -34.01 -26.61
CA PRO A 40 10.62 -34.06 -25.17
C PRO A 40 11.64 -34.90 -24.37
N LEU A 41 11.83 -34.48 -23.11
CA LEU A 41 12.75 -35.08 -22.15
C LEU A 41 12.40 -36.54 -21.82
N ALA A 42 13.41 -37.40 -21.98
CA ALA A 42 13.41 -38.81 -21.63
C ALA A 42 13.55 -39.04 -20.12
N ALA A 43 12.90 -40.10 -19.63
CA ALA A 43 13.05 -40.68 -18.29
C ALA A 43 14.36 -41.47 -18.14
N PHE A 44 14.90 -41.56 -16.91
CA PHE A 44 15.69 -42.66 -16.29
C PHE A 44 16.16 -42.19 -14.88
N PRO A 45 16.62 -43.06 -13.94
CA PRO A 45 16.16 -44.37 -13.50
C PRO A 45 16.02 -44.45 -11.94
N ALA A 46 15.81 -45.68 -11.44
CA ALA A 46 15.50 -46.04 -10.06
C ALA A 46 16.65 -45.98 -9.03
N GLN A 47 16.25 -45.66 -7.80
CA GLN A 47 16.72 -46.08 -6.46
C GLN A 47 18.17 -46.57 -6.28
N ALA A 48 18.91 -45.86 -5.41
CA ALA A 48 19.91 -46.46 -4.54
C ALA A 48 19.56 -46.09 -3.08
N HIS A 49 19.36 -47.12 -2.25
CA HIS A 49 19.15 -47.01 -0.82
C HIS A 49 20.36 -46.39 -0.12
N TYR A 50 20.13 -45.34 0.69
CA TYR A 50 21.04 -44.93 1.74
C TYR A 50 20.23 -44.72 3.02
N ALA A 51 20.39 -45.62 3.99
CA ALA A 51 19.83 -45.50 5.32
C ALA A 51 20.63 -44.43 6.09
N PRO A 52 20.02 -43.42 6.70
CA PRO A 52 20.74 -42.52 7.59
C PRO A 52 21.03 -43.24 8.91
N PRO A 53 22.24 -43.10 9.48
CA PRO A 53 22.52 -43.61 10.82
C PRO A 53 21.70 -42.82 11.84
N HIS A 54 21.07 -43.55 12.76
CA HIS A 54 20.46 -42.98 13.95
C HIS A 54 21.53 -42.24 14.76
N THR A 55 21.49 -40.92 14.80
CA THR A 55 22.19 -40.11 15.81
C THR A 55 21.18 -39.66 16.87
N PRO A 56 21.43 -39.94 18.16
CA PRO A 56 20.52 -39.58 19.24
C PRO A 56 20.47 -38.07 19.42
N VAL A 57 19.26 -37.56 19.68
CA VAL A 57 18.98 -36.18 20.12
C VAL A 57 19.88 -35.87 21.31
N GLN A 58 20.87 -34.99 21.11
CA GLN A 58 21.68 -34.47 22.20
C GLN A 58 20.80 -33.57 23.08
N ARG A 59 20.88 -33.82 24.39
CA ARG A 59 20.25 -33.04 25.45
C ARG A 59 20.65 -31.57 25.32
N MET A 60 19.69 -30.65 25.42
CA MET A 60 19.92 -29.21 25.61
C MET A 60 20.91 -29.00 26.76
N GLY A 61 22.16 -28.69 26.43
CA GLY A 61 23.13 -28.17 27.39
C GLY A 61 22.79 -26.71 27.68
N LYS A 62 22.61 -26.37 28.96
CA LYS A 62 22.58 -24.98 29.42
C LYS A 62 23.98 -24.38 29.29
N GLU A 63 24.37 -23.99 28.07
CA GLU A 63 25.49 -23.06 27.86
C GLU A 63 24.95 -21.63 28.01
N ALA A 64 25.75 -20.72 28.57
CA ALA A 64 25.34 -19.36 28.95
C ALA A 64 25.04 -18.41 27.76
N GLY A 65 24.73 -18.94 26.58
CA GLY A 65 24.53 -18.18 25.33
C GLY A 65 23.26 -18.59 24.58
N LEU A 66 23.07 -17.98 23.40
CA LEU A 66 21.95 -18.29 22.51
C LEU A 66 22.07 -19.72 21.95
N PRO A 67 20.96 -20.49 21.85
CA PRO A 67 20.93 -21.73 21.11
C PRO A 67 21.48 -21.55 19.68
N ALA A 68 22.30 -22.49 19.20
CA ALA A 68 23.05 -22.34 17.95
C ALA A 68 22.16 -21.97 16.75
N ASP A 69 21.00 -22.61 16.62
CA ASP A 69 20.04 -22.35 15.54
C ASP A 69 19.46 -20.93 15.64
N LEU A 70 19.08 -20.50 16.85
CA LEU A 70 18.57 -19.15 17.08
C LEU A 70 19.66 -18.11 16.80
N ARG A 71 20.88 -18.33 17.30
CA ARG A 71 22.03 -17.46 17.03
C ARG A 71 22.26 -17.31 15.54
N TYR A 72 22.37 -18.42 14.81
CA TYR A 72 22.55 -18.43 13.36
C TYR A 72 21.44 -17.66 12.65
N GLY A 73 20.17 -17.91 13.01
CA GLY A 73 19.04 -17.21 12.42
C GLY A 73 19.06 -15.70 12.66
N VAL A 74 19.41 -15.27 13.86
CA VAL A 74 19.51 -13.85 14.21
C VAL A 74 20.67 -13.18 13.44
N GLU A 75 21.83 -13.83 13.37
CA GLU A 75 23.01 -13.32 12.65
C GLU A 75 22.75 -13.20 11.13
N GLN A 76 22.11 -14.21 10.53
CA GLN A 76 21.76 -14.19 9.10
C GLN A 76 20.77 -13.06 8.76
N LEU A 77 19.80 -12.81 9.64
CA LEU A 77 18.77 -11.79 9.40
C LEU A 77 19.25 -10.37 9.70
N SER A 78 20.12 -10.20 10.70
CA SER A 78 20.56 -8.89 11.16
C SER A 78 21.88 -8.42 10.52
N GLY A 79 22.72 -9.36 10.08
CA GLY A 79 24.10 -9.09 9.65
C GLY A 79 25.04 -8.72 10.80
N LEU A 80 24.61 -8.88 12.06
CA LEU A 80 25.39 -8.57 13.27
C LEU A 80 25.81 -9.85 13.98
N PRO A 81 27.04 -9.91 14.55
CA PRO A 81 27.48 -11.06 15.34
C PRO A 81 26.74 -11.12 16.69
N MET A 82 26.45 -12.32 17.18
CA MET A 82 25.71 -12.57 18.42
C MET A 82 26.49 -13.46 19.42
N ASP A 83 27.79 -13.63 19.20
CA ASP A 83 28.70 -14.44 20.05
C ASP A 83 28.91 -13.86 21.47
N ASP A 84 28.69 -12.56 21.65
CA ASP A 84 28.82 -11.81 22.91
C ASP A 84 27.55 -11.83 23.77
N VAL A 85 26.47 -12.49 23.31
CA VAL A 85 25.18 -12.52 24.00
C VAL A 85 25.18 -13.54 25.13
N THR A 86 24.84 -13.09 26.33
CA THR A 86 24.72 -13.94 27.53
C THR A 86 23.26 -14.14 27.91
N VAL A 87 22.83 -15.38 28.07
CA VAL A 87 21.46 -15.73 28.46
C VAL A 87 21.42 -16.24 29.90
N HIS A 88 20.75 -15.49 30.76
CA HIS A 88 20.53 -15.82 32.17
C HIS A 88 19.18 -16.52 32.32
N TYR A 89 19.19 -17.84 32.19
CA TYR A 89 18.02 -18.70 32.46
C TYR A 89 17.69 -18.74 33.95
N ASP A 90 16.41 -18.96 34.27
CA ASP A 90 15.91 -19.06 35.66
C ASP A 90 16.29 -17.84 36.52
N SER A 91 16.39 -16.66 35.90
CA SER A 91 16.84 -15.43 36.55
C SER A 91 15.75 -14.86 37.47
N ALA A 92 16.14 -14.43 38.67
CA ALA A 92 15.27 -13.69 39.57
C ALA A 92 15.09 -12.21 39.15
N LYS A 93 15.97 -11.68 38.28
CA LYS A 93 15.98 -10.25 37.93
C LYS A 93 14.70 -9.75 37.24
N PRO A 94 14.05 -10.49 36.32
CA PRO A 94 12.79 -10.04 35.73
C PRO A 94 11.73 -9.71 36.79
N ALA A 95 11.67 -10.45 37.89
CA ALA A 95 10.69 -10.19 38.96
C ALA A 95 10.90 -8.84 39.67
N GLU A 96 12.13 -8.30 39.72
CA GLU A 96 12.44 -7.02 40.38
C GLU A 96 11.81 -5.82 39.65
N VAL A 97 11.70 -5.95 38.33
CA VAL A 97 11.01 -5.02 37.41
C VAL A 97 9.59 -5.46 37.04
N GLN A 98 9.07 -6.49 37.73
CA GLN A 98 7.74 -7.08 37.48
C GLN A 98 7.56 -7.66 36.06
N ALA A 99 8.64 -8.16 35.45
CA ALA A 99 8.69 -8.79 34.13
C ALA A 99 8.78 -10.33 34.18
N LEU A 100 8.42 -10.99 33.07
CA LEU A 100 8.75 -12.40 32.79
C LEU A 100 10.13 -12.58 32.12
N ALA A 101 10.54 -11.63 31.28
CA ALA A 101 11.84 -11.56 30.63
C ALA A 101 12.18 -10.11 30.26
N TYR A 102 13.46 -9.82 30.03
CA TYR A 102 13.90 -8.56 29.42
C TYR A 102 15.33 -8.66 28.83
N THR A 103 15.65 -7.73 27.93
CA THR A 103 17.01 -7.53 27.40
C THR A 103 17.63 -6.22 27.87
N GLN A 104 18.91 -6.27 28.26
CA GLN A 104 19.72 -5.11 28.60
C GLN A 104 21.13 -5.27 28.02
N GLY A 105 21.45 -4.51 26.97
CA GLY A 105 22.70 -4.65 26.24
C GLY A 105 22.81 -6.01 25.53
N ALA A 106 23.85 -6.77 25.87
CA ALA A 106 24.07 -8.13 25.39
C ALA A 106 23.56 -9.20 26.39
N ASP A 107 22.97 -8.79 27.50
CA ASP A 107 22.42 -9.68 28.52
C ASP A 107 20.91 -9.87 28.33
N ILE A 108 20.48 -11.13 28.27
CA ILE A 108 19.08 -11.54 28.23
C ILE A 108 18.74 -12.20 29.57
N HIS A 109 17.74 -11.69 30.27
CA HIS A 109 17.26 -12.25 31.54
C HIS A 109 15.90 -12.92 31.36
N LEU A 110 15.83 -14.23 31.59
CA LEU A 110 14.59 -15.01 31.50
C LEU A 110 14.17 -15.50 32.88
N GLY A 111 12.92 -15.27 33.28
CA GLY A 111 12.35 -15.88 34.46
C GLY A 111 12.25 -17.40 34.33
N ALA A 112 12.02 -18.09 35.44
CA ALA A 112 11.85 -19.55 35.43
C ALA A 112 10.70 -19.97 34.50
N GLY A 113 10.98 -20.85 33.53
CA GLY A 113 10.01 -21.34 32.53
C GLY A 113 9.63 -20.35 31.42
N GLN A 114 10.41 -19.27 31.24
CA GLN A 114 10.12 -18.19 30.28
C GLN A 114 10.98 -18.27 29.00
N GLU A 115 11.56 -19.42 28.69
CA GLU A 115 12.46 -19.64 27.54
C GLU A 115 11.81 -19.36 26.19
N ARG A 116 10.47 -19.42 26.12
CA ARG A 116 9.69 -19.05 24.92
C ARG A 116 9.91 -17.61 24.45
N HIS A 117 10.34 -16.71 25.35
CA HIS A 117 10.59 -15.30 25.03
C HIS A 117 12.00 -15.07 24.44
N LEU A 118 12.90 -16.05 24.54
CA LEU A 118 14.29 -15.91 24.12
C LEU A 118 14.49 -15.43 22.66
N PRO A 119 13.73 -15.89 21.65
CA PRO A 119 13.88 -15.39 20.28
C PRO A 119 13.55 -13.90 20.14
N HIS A 120 12.55 -13.44 20.89
CA HIS A 120 12.14 -12.05 20.92
C HIS A 120 13.22 -11.20 21.61
N GLU A 121 13.66 -11.62 22.80
CA GLU A 121 14.71 -10.94 23.56
C GLU A 121 16.04 -10.87 22.77
N ALA A 122 16.36 -11.92 22.00
CA ALA A 122 17.52 -11.93 21.11
C ALA A 122 17.43 -10.86 20.00
N TRP A 123 16.23 -10.53 19.52
CA TRP A 123 16.07 -9.46 18.54
C TRP A 123 16.14 -8.06 19.17
N HIS A 124 15.77 -7.90 20.44
CA HIS A 124 16.06 -6.66 21.17
C HIS A 124 17.56 -6.38 21.25
N VAL A 125 18.41 -7.40 21.39
CA VAL A 125 19.86 -7.22 21.31
C VAL A 125 20.27 -6.62 19.94
N VAL A 126 19.68 -7.11 18.85
CA VAL A 126 19.92 -6.54 17.50
C VAL A 126 19.52 -5.07 17.44
N GLN A 127 18.35 -4.71 17.96
CA GLN A 127 17.87 -3.32 17.97
C GLN A 127 18.78 -2.39 18.76
N GLN A 128 19.24 -2.84 19.93
CA GLN A 128 20.18 -2.08 20.77
C GLN A 128 21.55 -1.94 20.10
N LYS A 129 22.06 -3.00 19.46
CA LYS A 129 23.30 -2.94 18.65
C LYS A 129 23.19 -2.01 17.45
N GLN A 130 22.01 -1.87 16.86
CA GLN A 130 21.73 -0.91 15.78
C GLN A 130 21.55 0.53 16.26
N ARG A 131 21.60 0.78 17.58
CA ARG A 131 21.44 2.10 18.20
C ARG A 131 20.12 2.81 17.84
N ARG A 132 19.06 2.02 17.64
CA ARG A 132 17.70 2.53 17.32
C ARG A 132 16.79 2.66 18.54
N VAL A 133 17.34 2.42 19.73
CA VAL A 133 16.58 2.29 20.98
C VAL A 133 16.88 3.50 21.85
N ALA A 134 15.88 4.35 22.08
CA ALA A 134 15.95 5.45 23.03
C ALA A 134 14.96 5.21 24.19
N PRO A 135 15.26 5.58 25.44
CA PRO A 135 14.36 5.33 26.56
C PRO A 135 13.03 6.09 26.40
N THR A 136 11.91 5.40 26.62
CA THR A 136 10.54 5.97 26.53
C THR A 136 9.92 6.18 27.91
N MET A 137 10.43 5.53 28.96
CA MET A 137 10.01 5.74 30.36
C MET A 137 11.13 5.41 31.37
N GLN A 138 10.86 5.65 32.66
CA GLN A 138 11.74 5.36 33.79
C GLN A 138 10.98 4.58 34.87
N MET A 139 11.54 3.48 35.38
CA MET A 139 10.96 2.69 36.47
C MET A 139 12.05 2.15 37.40
N LYS A 140 11.96 2.45 38.70
CA LYS A 140 12.91 2.04 39.75
C LYS A 140 14.39 2.20 39.32
N ASP A 141 14.74 3.40 38.84
CA ASP A 141 16.10 3.77 38.40
C ASP A 141 16.63 3.05 37.15
N ALA A 142 15.78 2.33 36.41
CA ALA A 142 16.08 1.77 35.10
C ALA A 142 15.35 2.52 33.98
N ALA A 143 16.07 2.86 32.91
CA ALA A 143 15.50 3.44 31.70
C ALA A 143 14.84 2.32 30.88
N ILE A 144 13.57 2.47 30.49
CA ILE A 144 12.81 1.45 29.76
C ILE A 144 12.42 1.97 28.38
N ASN A 145 12.49 1.11 27.37
CA ASN A 145 11.85 1.32 26.06
C ASN A 145 10.66 0.36 25.89
N ASP A 146 9.48 0.91 25.59
CA ASP A 146 8.22 0.19 25.31
C ASP A 146 7.62 0.54 23.94
N ASN A 147 8.46 0.95 22.98
CA ASN A 147 7.99 1.43 21.68
C ASN A 147 7.23 0.31 20.92
N PRO A 148 5.92 0.45 20.64
CA PRO A 148 5.13 -0.62 20.03
C PRO A 148 5.59 -1.03 18.62
N GLY A 149 6.36 -0.18 17.93
CA GLY A 149 6.98 -0.52 16.66
C GLY A 149 8.17 -1.46 16.82
N LEU A 150 9.03 -1.20 17.82
CA LEU A 150 10.22 -2.03 18.10
C LEU A 150 9.82 -3.39 18.70
N GLU A 151 8.79 -3.43 19.55
CA GLU A 151 8.25 -4.69 20.08
C GLU A 151 7.75 -5.62 18.97
N ARG A 152 6.92 -5.08 18.07
CA ARG A 152 6.41 -5.84 16.91
C ARG A 152 7.53 -6.32 15.98
N GLU A 153 8.56 -5.51 15.79
CA GLU A 153 9.73 -5.91 15.01
C GLU A 153 10.47 -7.07 15.69
N ALA A 154 10.65 -7.01 17.01
CA ALA A 154 11.29 -8.09 17.78
C ALA A 154 10.49 -9.39 17.75
N ASP A 155 9.15 -9.33 17.82
CA ASP A 155 8.28 -10.49 17.65
C ASP A 155 8.40 -11.11 16.25
N ALA A 156 8.32 -10.29 15.21
CA ALA A 156 8.38 -10.78 13.83
C ALA A 156 9.75 -11.40 13.52
N MET A 157 10.82 -10.70 13.88
CA MET A 157 12.17 -11.11 13.51
C MET A 157 12.73 -12.21 14.42
N GLY A 158 12.34 -12.25 15.70
CA GLY A 158 12.64 -13.37 16.59
C GLY A 158 12.04 -14.68 16.08
N ARG A 159 10.77 -14.66 15.65
CA ARG A 159 10.11 -15.82 15.01
C ARG A 159 10.76 -16.19 13.69
N LYS A 160 11.12 -15.22 12.86
CA LYS A 160 11.84 -15.46 11.59
C LYS A 160 13.22 -16.08 11.83
N ALA A 161 13.94 -15.65 12.86
CA ALA A 161 15.26 -16.20 13.21
C ALA A 161 15.18 -17.69 13.55
N LEU A 162 14.18 -18.11 14.34
CA LEU A 162 13.96 -19.53 14.61
C LEU A 162 13.76 -20.36 13.35
N ARG A 163 13.00 -19.84 12.37
CA ARG A 163 12.72 -20.55 11.11
C ARG A 163 13.97 -20.68 10.23
N VAL A 164 14.77 -19.61 10.15
CA VAL A 164 16.05 -19.62 9.42
C VAL A 164 17.05 -20.57 10.09
N GLY A 165 17.11 -20.57 11.42
CA GLY A 165 17.94 -21.47 12.22
C GLY A 165 17.61 -22.95 12.05
N ALA A 166 16.31 -23.28 12.05
CA ALA A 166 15.83 -24.66 11.96
C ALA A 166 15.94 -25.29 10.56
N SER A 167 16.23 -24.50 9.53
CA SER A 167 16.41 -24.96 8.15
C SER A 167 17.79 -24.60 7.61
N PRO A 168 18.87 -25.30 8.02
CA PRO A 168 20.13 -25.24 7.31
C PRO A 168 19.96 -25.96 5.97
N ALA A 169 19.43 -25.25 4.96
CA ALA A 169 19.27 -25.81 3.64
C ALA A 169 20.66 -26.04 3.00
N SER A 170 20.87 -27.30 2.64
CA SER A 170 21.77 -27.82 1.61
C SER A 170 22.10 -26.83 0.49
N ASP A 171 23.39 -26.76 0.16
CA ASP A 171 23.98 -26.00 -0.94
C ASP A 171 23.21 -26.14 -2.28
N GLY A 172 22.85 -24.97 -2.84
CA GLY A 172 22.32 -24.79 -4.18
C GLY A 172 22.25 -23.30 -4.51
N ALA A 173 23.31 -22.77 -5.12
CA ALA A 173 23.54 -21.34 -5.34
C ALA A 173 22.39 -20.59 -6.05
N ALA A 174 21.76 -19.67 -5.32
CA ALA A 174 21.06 -18.51 -5.85
C ALA A 174 22.00 -17.28 -5.78
N PRO A 175 21.89 -16.30 -6.69
CA PRO A 175 22.87 -15.23 -6.81
C PRO A 175 22.90 -14.38 -5.53
N ARG A 176 24.03 -14.41 -4.84
CA ARG A 176 24.37 -13.48 -3.76
C ARG A 176 24.49 -12.09 -4.36
N VAL A 177 23.41 -11.30 -4.32
CA VAL A 177 23.52 -9.85 -4.39
C VAL A 177 24.30 -9.43 -3.15
N ARG A 178 25.56 -9.01 -3.34
CA ARG A 178 26.35 -8.52 -2.23
C ARG A 178 25.81 -7.15 -1.83
N PHE A 179 25.24 -7.10 -0.63
CA PHE A 179 24.71 -5.90 0.04
C PHE A 179 25.82 -5.02 0.65
N ASP A 180 27.09 -5.32 0.39
CA ASP A 180 28.28 -4.68 0.98
C ASP A 180 28.60 -3.29 0.40
N THR A 181 27.80 -2.78 -0.55
CA THR A 181 28.04 -1.45 -1.15
C THR A 181 27.11 -0.34 -0.64
N LEU A 182 26.13 -0.63 0.23
CA LEU A 182 25.13 0.36 0.70
C LEU A 182 25.32 0.87 2.14
N PHE A 183 26.22 0.26 2.91
CA PHE A 183 26.48 0.64 4.31
C PHE A 183 27.98 0.58 4.60
N ARG A 184 28.69 1.67 4.29
CA ARG A 184 29.96 1.94 4.96
C ARG A 184 29.63 2.69 6.26
N LEU A 185 29.45 1.96 7.35
CA LEU A 185 29.71 2.53 8.66
C LEU A 185 31.24 2.61 8.79
N GLU A 186 31.79 3.81 8.85
CA GLU A 186 33.17 3.95 9.29
C GLU A 186 33.31 3.45 10.73
N PRO A 187 34.45 2.86 11.11
CA PRO A 187 34.70 2.45 12.49
C PRO A 187 34.82 3.69 13.37
N GLY A 188 33.69 4.17 13.88
CA GLY A 188 33.64 5.16 14.94
C GLY A 188 34.17 4.54 16.23
N THR A 189 35.03 5.30 16.92
CA THR A 189 35.61 4.98 18.22
C THR A 189 34.56 4.54 19.25
N PRO A 190 34.91 3.61 20.18
CA PRO A 190 33.98 3.15 21.20
C PRO A 190 33.80 4.24 22.27
N ASP A 191 32.82 5.11 22.07
CA ASP A 191 32.33 6.00 23.12
C ASP A 191 31.06 5.44 23.77
N THR A 192 31.08 5.51 25.08
CA THR A 192 30.31 4.78 26.07
C THR A 192 28.96 5.43 26.38
N HIS A 193 27.96 5.33 25.49
CA HIS A 193 26.54 5.61 25.80
C HIS A 193 25.71 4.82 24.77
N ASP A 194 25.10 3.67 25.07
CA ASP A 194 23.71 3.59 25.60
C ASP A 194 23.36 2.16 26.12
N ALA A 195 24.26 1.50 26.86
CA ALA A 195 24.08 0.11 27.35
C ALA A 195 23.09 -0.04 28.53
N GLY A 196 22.27 0.98 28.82
CA GLY A 196 21.49 1.08 30.07
C GLY A 196 19.98 0.91 29.93
N VAL A 197 19.44 0.78 28.71
CA VAL A 197 17.98 0.72 28.50
C VAL A 197 17.51 -0.73 28.58
N ILE A 198 16.63 -1.02 29.55
CA ILE A 198 15.86 -2.25 29.62
C ILE A 198 14.81 -2.20 28.52
N GLN A 199 14.83 -3.16 27.60
CA GLN A 199 13.85 -3.23 26.53
C GLN A 199 12.96 -4.45 26.71
N ARG A 200 11.65 -4.17 26.62
CA ARG A 200 10.51 -4.96 27.11
C ARG A 200 10.51 -5.26 28.61
N VAL A 201 9.33 -5.12 29.21
CA VAL A 201 8.99 -5.60 30.56
C VAL A 201 7.71 -6.41 30.39
N ILE A 202 7.82 -7.74 30.30
CA ILE A 202 6.64 -8.61 30.17
C ILE A 202 5.88 -8.61 31.51
N ARG A 203 4.98 -7.64 31.69
CA ARG A 203 4.35 -7.40 32.99
C ARG A 203 3.49 -8.59 33.40
N LEU A 204 3.62 -8.97 34.66
CA LEU A 204 2.82 -9.98 35.35
C LEU A 204 1.30 -9.68 35.40
N ASN A 205 0.72 -8.77 34.60
CA ASN A 205 -0.73 -8.45 34.58
C ASN A 205 -1.18 -7.63 33.34
N ALA A 206 -0.69 -7.92 32.13
CA ALA A 206 -1.23 -7.30 30.92
C ALA A 206 -2.53 -7.99 30.48
N GLY A 207 -3.68 -7.54 31.02
CA GLY A 207 -5.01 -7.79 30.45
C GLY A 207 -5.52 -9.22 30.55
N ASN A 208 -5.85 -9.66 31.78
CA ASN A 208 -6.50 -10.94 32.04
C ASN A 208 -7.88 -11.01 31.32
N ARG A 209 -7.94 -11.59 30.11
CA ARG A 209 -9.21 -12.04 29.53
C ARG A 209 -9.41 -13.49 29.93
N ASP A 210 -10.35 -13.74 30.83
CA ASP A 210 -10.86 -15.09 31.12
C ASP A 210 -11.61 -15.63 29.90
N LEU A 211 -10.89 -16.02 28.84
CA LEU A 211 -11.48 -16.62 27.64
C LEU A 211 -11.66 -18.12 27.84
N ASP A 212 -12.87 -18.64 27.69
CA ASP A 212 -13.03 -20.10 27.61
C ASP A 212 -12.29 -20.68 26.38
N ALA A 213 -12.05 -22.00 26.33
CA ALA A 213 -11.31 -22.62 25.23
C ALA A 213 -11.96 -22.38 23.86
N ALA A 214 -13.29 -22.26 23.81
CA ALA A 214 -14.01 -21.99 22.57
C ALA A 214 -13.86 -20.52 22.13
N GLN A 215 -13.82 -19.58 23.06
CA GLN A 215 -13.52 -18.17 22.81
C GLN A 215 -12.07 -18.00 22.35
N ALA A 216 -11.13 -18.66 23.02
CA ALA A 216 -9.72 -18.69 22.65
C ALA A 216 -9.53 -19.25 21.23
N LEU A 217 -10.19 -20.37 20.91
CA LEU A 217 -10.16 -20.96 19.57
C LEU A 217 -10.72 -19.99 18.52
N ARG A 218 -11.80 -19.28 18.81
CA ARG A 218 -12.38 -18.27 17.90
C ARG A 218 -11.43 -17.12 17.62
N GLU A 219 -10.69 -16.65 18.62
CA GLU A 219 -9.74 -15.54 18.50
C GLU A 219 -8.51 -15.94 17.67
N ILE A 220 -7.95 -17.13 17.88
CA ILE A 220 -6.76 -17.59 17.14
C ILE A 220 -7.11 -18.21 15.78
N ALA A 221 -8.37 -18.57 15.54
CA ALA A 221 -8.80 -19.27 14.34
C ALA A 221 -8.31 -18.66 13.02
N PRO A 222 -8.34 -17.33 12.82
CA PRO A 222 -7.82 -16.71 11.61
C PRO A 222 -6.31 -16.89 11.42
N LEU A 223 -5.56 -17.20 12.47
CA LEU A 223 -4.11 -17.42 12.42
C LEU A 223 -3.72 -18.87 12.16
N LEU A 224 -4.69 -19.80 12.16
CA LEU A 224 -4.45 -21.23 12.01
C LEU A 224 -4.78 -21.73 10.59
N ARG A 225 -3.90 -22.54 10.00
CA ARG A 225 -4.11 -23.19 8.70
C ARG A 225 -5.01 -24.42 8.80
N PHE A 226 -6.18 -24.29 9.44
CA PHE A 226 -7.04 -25.42 9.81
C PHE A 226 -7.40 -26.37 8.67
N ASN A 227 -7.53 -25.86 7.45
CA ASN A 227 -7.93 -26.65 6.30
C ASN A 227 -6.82 -27.55 5.75
N GLU A 228 -5.58 -27.39 6.23
CA GLU A 228 -4.42 -28.16 5.79
C GLU A 228 -4.19 -29.40 6.67
N PHE A 229 -4.94 -29.55 7.77
CA PHE A 229 -4.71 -30.60 8.77
C PHE A 229 -5.96 -31.42 9.08
N GLY A 230 -5.77 -32.70 9.40
CA GLY A 230 -6.86 -33.62 9.74
C GLY A 230 -7.43 -33.41 11.15
N ASN A 231 -8.58 -34.03 11.42
CA ASN A 231 -9.31 -33.96 12.69
C ASN A 231 -8.47 -34.23 13.95
N ALA A 232 -7.40 -35.03 13.84
CA ALA A 232 -6.50 -35.33 14.96
C ALA A 232 -5.75 -34.08 15.47
N VAL A 233 -5.28 -33.23 14.55
CA VAL A 233 -4.58 -31.98 14.92
C VAL A 233 -5.55 -30.99 15.54
N LEU A 234 -6.78 -30.89 15.01
CA LEU A 234 -7.84 -30.05 15.56
C LEU A 234 -8.22 -30.45 16.99
N GLN A 235 -8.32 -31.75 17.27
CA GLN A 235 -8.58 -32.24 18.62
C GLN A 235 -7.45 -31.90 19.60
N GLU A 236 -6.20 -31.91 19.15
CA GLU A 236 -5.08 -31.58 20.03
C GLU A 236 -5.00 -30.07 20.30
N ILE A 237 -5.32 -29.23 19.31
CA ILE A 237 -5.48 -27.78 19.52
C ILE A 237 -6.55 -27.52 20.60
N ASP A 238 -7.71 -28.14 20.50
CA ASP A 238 -8.81 -28.01 21.47
C ASP A 238 -8.40 -28.48 22.89
N ARG A 239 -7.70 -29.62 22.99
CA ARG A 239 -7.12 -30.08 24.27
C ARG A 239 -6.10 -29.11 24.84
N THR A 240 -5.25 -28.55 23.99
CA THR A 240 -4.21 -27.60 24.40
C THR A 240 -4.83 -26.32 24.93
N LEU A 241 -5.83 -25.78 24.24
CA LEU A 241 -6.60 -24.62 24.68
C LEU A 241 -7.38 -24.87 25.97
N THR A 242 -7.94 -26.08 26.14
CA THR A 242 -8.63 -26.47 27.37
C THR A 242 -7.67 -26.62 28.55
N ALA A 243 -6.45 -27.09 28.29
CA ALA A 243 -5.40 -27.23 29.29
C ALA A 243 -4.74 -25.91 29.68
N PHE A 244 -4.82 -24.87 28.83
CA PHE A 244 -4.45 -23.49 29.18
C PHE A 244 -5.46 -22.91 30.20
N ASP A 245 -5.35 -23.32 31.46
CA ASP A 245 -6.21 -22.87 32.54
C ASP A 245 -5.91 -21.42 32.98
N VAL A 246 -6.96 -20.76 33.45
CA VAL A 246 -7.16 -19.38 33.89
C VAL A 246 -6.03 -18.83 34.79
N ALA A 247 -5.34 -19.68 35.53
CA ALA A 247 -4.29 -19.29 36.47
C ALA A 247 -2.95 -18.87 35.81
N ASN A 248 -2.70 -19.23 34.54
CA ASN A 248 -1.44 -18.96 33.83
C ASN A 248 -1.61 -18.06 32.57
N ARG A 249 -2.72 -17.34 32.46
CA ARG A 249 -3.12 -16.64 31.22
C ARG A 249 -2.59 -15.23 31.10
N GLN A 250 -1.33 -15.12 30.70
CA GLN A 250 -0.81 -13.84 30.21
C GLN A 250 -0.34 -14.03 28.78
N PHE A 251 -1.27 -13.80 27.86
CA PHE A 251 -1.02 -13.63 26.44
C PHE A 251 -1.40 -12.18 26.13
N GLU A 252 -0.53 -11.44 25.44
CA GLU A 252 -0.79 -10.03 25.17
C GLU A 252 -1.89 -9.89 24.11
N ASP A 253 -1.92 -10.84 23.17
CA ASP A 253 -2.94 -10.92 22.12
C ASP A 253 -3.19 -12.35 21.58
N ALA A 254 -3.99 -12.44 20.51
CA ALA A 254 -4.33 -13.70 19.84
C ALA A 254 -3.14 -14.33 19.10
N ALA A 255 -2.16 -13.56 18.64
CA ALA A 255 -0.97 -14.08 17.98
C ALA A 255 -0.06 -14.79 18.98
N ASP A 256 0.12 -14.21 20.17
CA ASP A 256 0.86 -14.83 21.27
C ASP A 256 0.25 -16.18 21.66
N LEU A 257 -1.08 -16.22 21.81
CA LEU A 257 -1.78 -17.46 22.12
C LEU A 257 -1.61 -18.51 21.01
N ALA A 258 -1.70 -18.11 19.73
CA ALA A 258 -1.54 -19.02 18.60
C ALA A 258 -0.12 -19.62 18.54
N VAL A 259 0.90 -18.80 18.80
CA VAL A 259 2.32 -19.24 18.88
C VAL A 259 2.52 -20.20 20.04
N ALA A 260 1.93 -19.92 21.21
CA ALA A 260 2.02 -20.80 22.36
C ALA A 260 1.39 -22.17 22.10
N VAL A 261 0.25 -22.21 21.40
CA VAL A 261 -0.39 -23.47 20.96
C VAL A 261 0.51 -24.22 19.98
N GLU A 262 1.10 -23.56 18.97
CA GLU A 262 2.03 -24.23 18.05
C GLU A 262 3.24 -24.81 18.78
N PHE A 263 3.83 -24.05 19.71
CA PHE A 263 4.98 -24.48 20.49
C PHE A 263 4.67 -25.75 21.28
N GLU A 264 3.54 -25.80 22.00
CA GLU A 264 3.14 -26.95 22.78
C GLU A 264 2.86 -28.19 21.92
N LEU A 265 2.29 -28.00 20.73
CA LEU A 265 2.11 -29.10 19.78
C LEU A 265 3.45 -29.62 19.26
N ARG A 266 4.43 -28.74 19.03
CA ARG A 266 5.79 -29.12 18.59
C ARG A 266 6.55 -29.87 19.68
N THR A 267 6.50 -29.42 20.93
CA THR A 267 7.18 -30.10 22.06
C THR A 267 6.66 -31.52 22.27
N ARG A 268 5.38 -31.75 21.99
CA ARG A 268 4.74 -33.08 22.03
C ARG A 268 4.93 -33.92 20.77
N GLY A 269 5.55 -33.37 19.72
CA GLY A 269 5.72 -34.05 18.43
C GLY A 269 4.42 -34.22 17.64
N LEU A 270 3.42 -33.38 17.89
CA LEU A 270 2.07 -33.44 17.30
C LEU A 270 1.82 -32.35 16.25
N ALA A 271 2.73 -31.37 16.11
CA ALA A 271 2.65 -30.35 15.08
C ALA A 271 3.09 -30.88 13.70
N PRO A 272 2.40 -30.48 12.61
CA PRO A 272 2.88 -30.68 11.24
C PRO A 272 4.27 -30.07 11.03
N ALA A 273 5.07 -30.67 10.14
CA ALA A 273 6.43 -30.18 9.84
C ALA A 273 6.44 -28.71 9.40
N GLU A 274 5.48 -28.32 8.58
CA GLU A 274 5.34 -26.95 8.07
C GLU A 274 4.79 -25.96 9.12
N GLY A 275 4.36 -26.43 10.29
CA GLY A 275 3.71 -25.63 11.34
C GLY A 275 2.19 -25.55 11.22
N ILE A 276 1.52 -24.90 12.17
CA ILE A 276 0.05 -24.72 12.12
C ILE A 276 -0.39 -23.29 11.82
N LEU A 277 0.54 -22.33 11.89
CA LEU A 277 0.24 -20.91 11.71
C LEU A 277 0.28 -20.48 10.25
N VAL A 278 -0.49 -19.44 9.92
CA VAL A 278 -0.34 -18.67 8.68
C VAL A 278 1.01 -17.96 8.64
N SER A 279 1.41 -17.44 7.47
CA SER A 279 2.66 -16.67 7.37
C SER A 279 2.60 -15.39 8.21
N ASP A 280 3.76 -14.88 8.63
CA ASP A 280 3.86 -13.65 9.41
C ASP A 280 3.20 -12.47 8.69
N GLU A 281 3.34 -12.36 7.36
CA GLU A 281 2.71 -11.28 6.59
C GLU A 281 1.18 -11.36 6.63
N ILE A 282 0.61 -12.57 6.61
CA ILE A 282 -0.84 -12.77 6.76
C ILE A 282 -1.25 -12.41 8.18
N ALA A 283 -0.54 -12.91 9.20
CA ALA A 283 -0.82 -12.60 10.60
C ALA A 283 -0.79 -11.08 10.88
N GLU A 284 0.21 -10.37 10.35
CA GLU A 284 0.33 -8.91 10.45
C GLU A 284 -0.80 -8.17 9.73
N THR A 285 -1.26 -8.70 8.59
CA THR A 285 -2.40 -8.14 7.85
C THR A 285 -3.69 -8.32 8.63
N LEU A 286 -3.91 -9.50 9.21
CA LEU A 286 -5.06 -9.81 10.07
C LEU A 286 -5.07 -8.93 11.33
N ALA A 287 -3.90 -8.69 11.92
CA ALA A 287 -3.72 -7.82 13.09
C ALA A 287 -3.87 -6.32 12.78
N HIS A 288 -3.92 -5.91 11.51
CA HIS A 288 -4.05 -4.50 11.15
C HIS A 288 -5.38 -3.93 11.68
N PRO A 289 -5.40 -2.80 12.41
CA PRO A 289 -6.62 -2.29 13.06
C PRO A 289 -7.81 -2.10 12.13
N LYS A 290 -7.58 -1.54 10.93
CA LYS A 290 -8.61 -1.35 9.89
C LYS A 290 -9.10 -2.68 9.29
N PHE A 291 -8.24 -3.70 9.22
CA PHE A 291 -8.63 -5.04 8.76
C PHE A 291 -9.50 -5.72 9.82
N GLY A 292 -9.08 -5.67 11.10
CA GLY A 292 -9.88 -6.18 12.21
C GLY A 292 -11.25 -5.50 12.29
N GLN A 293 -11.34 -4.19 12.07
CA GLN A 293 -12.64 -3.49 12.00
C GLN A 293 -13.47 -3.97 10.80
N LEU A 294 -12.88 -4.07 9.61
CA LEU A 294 -13.55 -4.54 8.39
C LEU A 294 -14.20 -5.91 8.59
N VAL A 295 -13.46 -6.84 9.21
CA VAL A 295 -13.91 -8.19 9.51
C VAL A 295 -15.02 -8.20 10.54
N ARG A 296 -14.88 -7.47 11.66
CA ARG A 296 -15.91 -7.39 12.71
C ARG A 296 -17.23 -6.84 12.18
N ASP A 297 -17.16 -5.79 11.36
CA ASP A 297 -18.35 -5.15 10.77
C ASP A 297 -19.07 -6.06 9.75
N SER A 298 -18.40 -7.12 9.28
CA SER A 298 -18.90 -7.99 8.20
C SER A 298 -19.10 -9.46 8.62
N ASP A 299 -18.81 -9.80 9.88
CA ASP A 299 -18.86 -11.19 10.41
C ASP A 299 -18.14 -12.20 9.51
N LEU A 300 -16.95 -11.84 9.02
CA LEU A 300 -16.24 -12.63 8.01
C LEU A 300 -15.63 -13.91 8.65
N PRO A 301 -15.92 -15.13 8.13
CA PRO A 301 -15.37 -16.36 8.70
C PRO A 301 -13.84 -16.43 8.62
N PRO A 302 -13.15 -17.11 9.56
CA PRO A 302 -11.68 -17.15 9.63
C PRO A 302 -10.97 -17.47 8.31
N LEU A 303 -11.45 -18.47 7.56
CA LEU A 303 -10.87 -18.81 6.26
C LEU A 303 -10.98 -17.66 5.25
N GLN A 304 -12.13 -16.99 5.19
CA GLN A 304 -12.32 -15.86 4.29
C GLN A 304 -11.48 -14.64 4.72
N GLN A 305 -11.19 -14.49 6.02
CA GLN A 305 -10.23 -13.49 6.50
C GLN A 305 -8.82 -13.80 5.97
N GLN A 306 -8.37 -15.04 6.06
CA GLN A 306 -7.08 -15.48 5.52
C GLN A 306 -6.98 -15.25 4.01
N GLU A 307 -8.02 -15.65 3.26
CA GLU A 307 -8.08 -15.44 1.82
C GLU A 307 -8.05 -13.95 1.45
N LEU A 308 -8.79 -13.10 2.17
CA LEU A 308 -8.77 -11.66 1.95
C LEU A 308 -7.39 -11.06 2.25
N ALA A 309 -6.76 -11.44 3.37
CA ALA A 309 -5.42 -11.00 3.74
C ALA A 309 -4.38 -11.42 2.69
N ALA A 310 -4.43 -12.67 2.21
CA ALA A 310 -3.56 -13.15 1.14
C ALA A 310 -3.76 -12.38 -0.17
N LYS A 311 -5.01 -12.10 -0.55
CA LYS A 311 -5.33 -11.30 -1.76
C LYS A 311 -4.85 -9.86 -1.63
N VAL A 312 -4.96 -9.25 -0.45
CA VAL A 312 -4.39 -7.93 -0.14
C VAL A 312 -2.88 -7.95 -0.35
N LEU A 313 -2.16 -8.92 0.23
CA LEU A 313 -0.71 -9.07 0.05
C LEU A 313 -0.31 -9.31 -1.40
N GLY A 314 -1.14 -10.01 -2.18
CA GLY A 314 -0.96 -10.15 -3.63
C GLY A 314 -0.98 -8.80 -4.35
N GLN A 315 -1.92 -7.91 -3.99
CA GLN A 315 -1.96 -6.56 -4.55
C GLN A 315 -0.76 -5.70 -4.10
N VAL A 316 -0.31 -5.86 -2.85
CA VAL A 316 0.92 -5.22 -2.36
C VAL A 316 2.13 -5.64 -3.21
N ALA A 317 2.28 -6.93 -3.51
CA ALA A 317 3.39 -7.44 -4.31
C ALA A 317 3.37 -6.87 -5.74
N ILE A 318 2.19 -6.76 -6.37
CA ILE A 318 2.00 -6.13 -7.68
C ILE A 318 2.46 -4.67 -7.62
N MET A 319 1.96 -3.89 -6.67
CA MET A 319 2.32 -2.48 -6.55
C MET A 319 3.80 -2.27 -6.24
N ARG A 320 4.46 -3.15 -5.47
CA ARG A 320 5.92 -3.11 -5.31
C ARG A 320 6.66 -3.23 -6.64
N GLY A 321 6.18 -4.12 -7.53
CA GLY A 321 6.71 -4.23 -8.89
C GLY A 321 6.54 -2.94 -9.68
N VAL A 322 5.38 -2.30 -9.58
CA VAL A 322 5.09 -1.00 -10.21
C VAL A 322 6.03 0.09 -9.69
N TYR A 323 6.17 0.24 -8.37
CA TYR A 323 7.06 1.27 -7.80
C TYR A 323 8.53 1.03 -8.12
N ARG A 324 8.99 -0.23 -8.13
CA ARG A 324 10.35 -0.56 -8.60
C ARG A 324 10.54 -0.13 -10.06
N LYS A 325 9.56 -0.43 -10.92
CA LYS A 325 9.64 -0.03 -12.32
C LYS A 325 9.57 1.48 -12.50
N LEU A 326 8.79 2.18 -11.68
CA LEU A 326 8.72 3.63 -11.67
C LEU A 326 10.09 4.24 -11.35
N ALA A 327 10.75 3.76 -10.29
CA ALA A 327 12.10 4.20 -9.93
C ALA A 327 13.10 3.98 -11.08
N GLU A 328 13.09 2.80 -11.71
CA GLU A 328 13.93 2.51 -12.89
C GLU A 328 13.68 3.48 -14.05
N LEU A 329 12.42 3.83 -14.34
CA LEU A 329 12.07 4.75 -15.43
C LEU A 329 12.58 6.17 -15.16
N ILE A 330 12.49 6.62 -13.90
CA ILE A 330 12.92 7.94 -13.45
C ILE A 330 14.45 8.03 -13.44
N GLU A 331 15.15 7.04 -12.87
CA GLU A 331 16.61 7.01 -12.77
C GLU A 331 17.29 6.97 -14.14
N ASN A 332 16.78 6.11 -15.05
CA ASN A 332 17.36 5.95 -16.38
C ASN A 332 16.95 7.07 -17.36
N ALA A 333 16.05 7.97 -16.95
CA ALA A 333 15.41 8.94 -17.84
C ALA A 333 14.92 8.28 -19.16
N ALA A 334 14.37 7.07 -19.05
CA ALA A 334 14.06 6.21 -20.19
C ALA A 334 12.88 6.74 -21.04
N ASP A 335 12.13 7.70 -20.50
CA ASP A 335 10.95 8.27 -21.12
C ASP A 335 10.71 9.71 -20.64
N SER A 336 9.81 10.43 -21.31
CA SER A 336 9.36 11.75 -20.85
C SER A 336 8.56 11.64 -19.54
N PRO A 337 8.68 12.62 -18.61
CA PRO A 337 7.89 12.66 -17.39
C PRO A 337 6.37 12.52 -17.62
N GLU A 338 5.82 13.16 -18.67
CA GLU A 338 4.43 12.95 -19.08
C GLU A 338 4.10 11.46 -19.29
N ARG A 339 4.91 10.74 -20.08
CA ARG A 339 4.66 9.33 -20.38
C ARG A 339 4.81 8.44 -19.15
N ILE A 340 5.75 8.78 -18.25
CA ILE A 340 5.90 8.10 -16.96
C ILE A 340 4.64 8.30 -16.10
N LEU A 341 4.11 9.52 -15.99
CA LEU A 341 2.87 9.80 -15.24
C LEU A 341 1.66 9.06 -15.82
N LYS A 342 1.51 9.05 -17.15
CA LYS A 342 0.43 8.32 -17.84
C LYS A 342 0.49 6.82 -17.55
N TRP A 343 1.68 6.22 -17.68
CA TRP A 343 1.89 4.81 -17.36
C TRP A 343 1.60 4.52 -15.89
N PHE A 344 2.16 5.31 -14.96
CA PHE A 344 1.99 5.08 -13.54
C PHE A 344 0.52 5.25 -13.12
N THR A 345 -0.17 6.26 -13.64
CA THR A 345 -1.59 6.44 -13.38
C THR A 345 -2.43 5.26 -13.91
N ALA A 346 -2.08 4.70 -15.07
CA ALA A 346 -2.76 3.51 -15.57
C ALA A 346 -2.62 2.32 -14.61
N GLN A 347 -1.41 2.08 -14.07
CA GLN A 347 -1.16 1.03 -13.07
C GLN A 347 -1.96 1.28 -11.78
N VAL A 348 -2.01 2.53 -11.31
CA VAL A 348 -2.78 2.91 -10.12
C VAL A 348 -4.29 2.73 -10.32
N ARG A 349 -4.81 3.01 -11.52
CA ARG A 349 -6.22 2.78 -11.87
C ARG A 349 -6.56 1.28 -11.94
N GLU A 350 -5.65 0.45 -12.46
CA GLU A 350 -5.79 -1.01 -12.45
C GLU A 350 -5.81 -1.53 -11.02
N PHE A 351 -4.92 -1.05 -10.16
CA PHE A 351 -4.90 -1.36 -8.73
C PHE A 351 -6.21 -0.97 -8.02
N ALA A 352 -6.69 0.27 -8.18
CA ALA A 352 -7.96 0.72 -7.60
C ALA A 352 -9.14 -0.15 -8.07
N THR A 353 -9.13 -0.55 -9.34
CA THR A 353 -10.11 -1.47 -9.93
C THR A 353 -10.01 -2.87 -9.30
N ALA A 354 -8.80 -3.39 -9.10
CA ALA A 354 -8.59 -4.67 -8.45
C ALA A 354 -9.10 -4.69 -7.01
N ILE A 355 -8.91 -3.60 -6.25
CA ILE A 355 -9.45 -3.47 -4.88
C ILE A 355 -10.98 -3.44 -4.87
N LEU A 356 -11.61 -2.75 -5.83
CA LEU A 356 -13.06 -2.77 -6.01
C LEU A 356 -13.60 -4.17 -6.31
N LEU A 357 -12.94 -4.90 -7.20
CA LEU A 357 -13.31 -6.28 -7.56
C LEU A 357 -13.08 -7.25 -6.40
N LEU A 358 -11.96 -7.11 -5.69
CA LEU A 358 -11.67 -7.88 -4.47
C LEU A 358 -12.76 -7.68 -3.41
N THR A 359 -13.16 -6.44 -3.18
CA THR A 359 -14.26 -6.11 -2.25
C THR A 359 -15.57 -6.77 -2.68
N ARG A 360 -15.92 -6.68 -3.97
CA ARG A 360 -17.11 -7.34 -4.54
C ARG A 360 -17.09 -8.84 -4.33
N ASP A 361 -15.96 -9.48 -4.64
CA ASP A 361 -15.84 -10.94 -4.59
C ASP A 361 -15.84 -11.48 -3.16
N THR A 362 -15.47 -10.63 -2.18
CA THR A 362 -15.41 -11.01 -0.77
C THR A 362 -16.73 -10.73 -0.05
N PHE A 363 -17.36 -9.57 -0.29
CA PHE A 363 -18.53 -9.11 0.48
C PHE A 363 -19.83 -9.05 -0.32
N GLY A 364 -19.79 -9.48 -1.59
CA GLY A 364 -20.89 -9.27 -2.53
C GLY A 364 -20.97 -7.82 -3.01
N ARG A 365 -22.02 -7.52 -3.77
CA ARG A 365 -22.32 -6.16 -4.26
C ARG A 365 -23.68 -5.69 -3.75
N PRO A 366 -23.89 -4.38 -3.60
CA PRO A 366 -25.24 -3.81 -3.52
C PRO A 366 -26.11 -4.25 -4.69
N ASP A 367 -27.41 -4.47 -4.43
CA ASP A 367 -28.40 -4.77 -5.47
C ASP A 367 -28.66 -3.57 -6.39
N VAL A 368 -28.42 -2.36 -5.87
CA VAL A 368 -28.58 -1.10 -6.58
C VAL A 368 -27.39 -0.87 -7.50
N PRO A 369 -27.61 -0.67 -8.81
CA PRO A 369 -26.54 -0.35 -9.74
C PRO A 369 -25.83 0.95 -9.37
N PHE A 370 -24.49 0.91 -9.33
CA PHE A 370 -23.66 2.10 -9.20
C PHE A 370 -22.42 2.02 -10.09
N SER A 371 -21.85 3.19 -10.38
CA SER A 371 -20.56 3.34 -11.05
C SER A 371 -19.58 4.00 -10.09
N VAL A 372 -18.28 3.75 -10.26
CA VAL A 372 -17.24 4.43 -9.50
C VAL A 372 -16.51 5.38 -10.43
N LEU A 373 -16.42 6.63 -10.02
CA LEU A 373 -15.56 7.65 -10.61
C LEU A 373 -14.27 7.72 -9.83
N ILE A 374 -13.22 8.12 -10.52
CA ILE A 374 -11.98 8.60 -9.92
C ILE A 374 -11.83 10.09 -10.26
N ALA A 375 -11.35 10.88 -9.31
CA ALA A 375 -11.12 12.31 -9.44
C ALA A 375 -9.63 12.66 -9.27
N GLY A 376 -9.32 13.96 -9.28
CA GLY A 376 -7.97 14.43 -9.00
C GLY A 376 -6.92 13.94 -10.01
N SER A 377 -5.72 13.66 -9.53
CA SER A 377 -4.58 13.22 -10.35
C SER A 377 -4.84 11.87 -11.03
N GLY A 378 -5.59 10.96 -10.38
CA GLY A 378 -5.99 9.67 -10.94
C GLY A 378 -6.92 9.76 -12.14
N ALA A 379 -7.68 10.85 -12.24
CA ALA A 379 -8.52 11.14 -13.39
C ALA A 379 -7.79 11.89 -14.52
N ARG A 380 -6.77 12.67 -14.15
CA ARG A 380 -5.93 13.46 -15.06
C ARG A 380 -4.75 12.69 -15.65
N GLU A 381 -4.54 11.41 -15.34
CA GLU A 381 -3.32 10.71 -15.79
C GLU A 381 -2.02 11.35 -15.28
N GLU A 382 -2.07 11.99 -14.11
CA GLU A 382 -0.99 12.80 -13.52
C GLU A 382 -0.72 12.39 -12.05
N VAL A 383 -0.83 11.11 -11.74
CA VAL A 383 -0.55 10.57 -10.40
C VAL A 383 0.95 10.60 -10.13
N PHE A 384 1.32 11.06 -8.93
CA PHE A 384 2.67 10.97 -8.39
C PHE A 384 2.71 9.95 -7.24
N PRO A 385 3.87 9.38 -6.88
CA PRO A 385 4.00 8.66 -5.61
C PRO A 385 3.46 9.50 -4.44
N GLY A 386 2.82 8.87 -3.47
CA GLY A 386 2.19 9.56 -2.35
C GLY A 386 0.91 10.34 -2.69
N SER A 387 0.44 10.35 -3.94
CA SER A 387 -0.84 10.99 -4.27
C SER A 387 -2.02 10.21 -3.68
N ASP A 388 -3.01 10.94 -3.18
CA ASP A 388 -4.29 10.36 -2.77
C ASP A 388 -5.10 9.85 -3.97
N LEU A 389 -5.92 8.83 -3.76
CA LEU A 389 -6.98 8.45 -4.70
C LEU A 389 -8.33 8.91 -4.21
N ASP A 390 -8.96 9.75 -5.02
CA ASP A 390 -10.31 10.25 -4.79
C ASP A 390 -11.32 9.40 -5.56
N LEU A 391 -12.07 8.55 -4.87
CA LEU A 391 -13.11 7.72 -5.47
C LEU A 391 -14.51 8.25 -5.14
N ALA A 392 -15.46 8.17 -6.06
CA ALA A 392 -16.85 8.55 -5.79
C ALA A 392 -17.83 7.54 -6.40
N ALA A 393 -18.89 7.19 -5.67
CA ALA A 393 -19.93 6.30 -6.18
C ALA A 393 -21.09 7.10 -6.78
N VAL A 394 -21.37 6.87 -8.06
CA VAL A 394 -22.51 7.43 -8.80
C VAL A 394 -23.61 6.38 -8.84
N ALA A 395 -24.76 6.68 -8.26
CA ALA A 395 -25.90 5.77 -8.24
C ALA A 395 -27.22 6.51 -8.36
N GLU A 396 -28.28 5.75 -8.65
CA GLU A 396 -29.67 6.17 -8.45
C GLU A 396 -30.21 5.37 -7.27
N ALA A 397 -30.26 5.99 -6.09
CA ALA A 397 -30.61 5.38 -4.81
C ALA A 397 -31.81 6.11 -4.19
N PRO A 398 -33.05 5.83 -4.66
CA PRO A 398 -34.24 6.54 -4.22
C PRO A 398 -34.67 6.17 -2.79
N LYS A 399 -34.21 5.03 -2.26
CA LYS A 399 -34.51 4.59 -0.89
C LYS A 399 -33.32 4.82 0.03
N HIS A 400 -33.59 5.07 1.30
CA HIS A 400 -32.54 5.20 2.32
C HIS A 400 -31.65 3.95 2.40
N ASP A 401 -32.24 2.76 2.33
CA ASP A 401 -31.48 1.49 2.39
C ASP A 401 -30.51 1.32 1.21
N ASP A 402 -30.87 1.83 0.03
CA ASP A 402 -30.01 1.82 -1.17
C ASP A 402 -28.76 2.68 -0.94
N VAL A 403 -28.94 3.84 -0.31
CA VAL A 403 -27.86 4.75 0.09
C VAL A 403 -26.93 4.08 1.09
N VAL A 404 -27.50 3.45 2.13
CA VAL A 404 -26.73 2.76 3.17
C VAL A 404 -25.93 1.61 2.57
N ALA A 405 -26.51 0.82 1.67
CA ALA A 405 -25.84 -0.32 1.05
C ALA A 405 -24.63 0.10 0.20
N ILE A 406 -24.77 1.15 -0.62
CA ILE A 406 -23.65 1.65 -1.44
C ILE A 406 -22.57 2.25 -0.56
N PHE A 407 -22.95 3.06 0.43
CA PHE A 407 -22.01 3.66 1.36
C PHE A 407 -21.22 2.59 2.13
N ALA A 408 -21.90 1.58 2.68
CA ALA A 408 -21.26 0.48 3.38
C ALA A 408 -20.31 -0.32 2.47
N PHE A 409 -20.68 -0.54 1.20
CA PHE A 409 -19.77 -1.15 0.23
C PHE A 409 -18.52 -0.30 0.00
N MET A 410 -18.68 0.99 -0.26
CA MET A 410 -17.55 1.89 -0.50
C MET A 410 -16.65 2.07 0.72
N GLN A 411 -17.18 2.02 1.95
CA GLN A 411 -16.37 2.00 3.16
C GLN A 411 -15.51 0.74 3.27
N LYS A 412 -15.99 -0.41 2.78
CA LYS A 412 -15.19 -1.64 2.71
C LYS A 412 -14.05 -1.51 1.69
N VAL A 413 -14.34 -0.91 0.52
CA VAL A 413 -13.32 -0.60 -0.49
C VAL A 413 -12.23 0.28 0.11
N GLU A 414 -12.62 1.36 0.78
CA GLU A 414 -11.69 2.28 1.45
C GLU A 414 -10.83 1.57 2.49
N LYS A 415 -11.43 0.75 3.37
CA LYS A 415 -10.68 -0.02 4.38
C LYS A 415 -9.68 -0.98 3.74
N ILE A 416 -10.07 -1.74 2.71
CA ILE A 416 -9.16 -2.65 2.00
C ILE A 416 -8.02 -1.85 1.35
N LEU A 417 -8.35 -0.74 0.69
CA LEU A 417 -7.37 0.14 0.05
C LEU A 417 -6.34 0.65 1.08
N GLN A 418 -6.81 1.15 2.23
CA GLN A 418 -5.96 1.67 3.30
C GLN A 418 -5.09 0.58 3.95
N VAL A 419 -5.64 -0.63 4.17
CA VAL A 419 -4.83 -1.77 4.65
C VAL A 419 -3.75 -2.10 3.63
N THR A 420 -4.11 -2.18 2.35
CA THR A 420 -3.17 -2.50 1.26
C THR A 420 -2.05 -1.45 1.16
N VAL A 421 -2.39 -0.16 1.23
CA VAL A 421 -1.43 0.94 1.21
C VAL A 421 -0.52 0.89 2.45
N SER A 422 -1.07 0.64 3.64
CA SER A 422 -0.26 0.52 4.87
C SER A 422 0.75 -0.63 4.78
N GLN A 423 0.37 -1.75 4.18
CA GLN A 423 1.26 -2.90 3.96
C GLN A 423 2.29 -2.66 2.85
N LEU A 424 2.00 -1.75 1.91
CA LEU A 424 2.95 -1.31 0.90
C LEU A 424 4.04 -0.41 1.49
N SER A 425 3.65 0.58 2.30
CA SER A 425 4.56 1.58 2.89
C SER A 425 5.61 1.00 3.84
N ARG A 426 5.41 -0.21 4.37
CA ARG A 426 6.33 -0.83 5.35
C ARG A 426 7.59 -1.46 4.76
N LEU A 427 7.71 -1.60 3.44
CA LEU A 427 8.70 -2.50 2.81
C LEU A 427 9.70 -1.84 1.86
N VAL A 428 9.78 -0.50 1.84
CA VAL A 428 10.87 0.24 1.18
C VAL A 428 11.86 0.69 2.26
N GLY A 429 12.96 -0.05 2.40
CA GLY A 429 13.91 0.13 3.49
C GLY A 429 14.82 1.36 3.33
N LYS A 430 14.56 2.38 4.14
CA LYS A 430 15.51 3.16 4.96
C LYS A 430 14.67 4.12 5.80
N GLY A 431 14.71 3.99 7.12
CA GLY A 431 14.14 4.97 8.06
C GLY A 431 12.70 5.41 7.77
N GLY A 432 11.71 4.54 8.00
CA GLY A 432 10.32 4.99 8.22
C GLY A 432 9.55 5.65 7.07
N ASP A 433 10.13 5.87 5.88
CA ASP A 433 9.48 6.74 4.88
C ASP A 433 8.84 6.01 3.66
N GLU A 434 7.67 6.53 3.31
CA GLU A 434 6.47 5.95 2.66
C GLU A 434 6.39 6.03 1.11
N ILE A 435 6.87 5.04 0.36
CA ILE A 435 6.51 4.96 -1.07
C ILE A 435 5.17 4.22 -1.21
N GLY A 436 4.07 4.98 -1.23
CA GLY A 436 2.71 4.45 -1.33
C GLY A 436 1.72 5.42 -1.99
N LEU A 437 0.42 5.15 -1.90
CA LEU A 437 -0.61 6.17 -2.13
C LEU A 437 -0.72 7.06 -0.89
N GLY A 438 -1.24 8.27 -1.04
CA GLY A 438 -1.33 9.23 0.05
C GLY A 438 -2.25 8.78 1.19
N PRO A 439 -2.08 9.35 2.40
CA PRO A 439 -2.79 8.94 3.61
C PRO A 439 -4.30 9.20 3.54
N ASP A 440 -4.74 10.14 2.69
CA ASP A 440 -6.14 10.54 2.55
C ASP A 440 -6.85 9.81 1.39
N THR A 441 -6.19 8.80 0.81
CA THR A 441 -6.77 7.89 -0.18
C THR A 441 -8.09 7.30 0.34
N GLY A 442 -9.20 7.57 -0.37
CA GLY A 442 -10.53 7.19 0.10
C GLY A 442 -11.69 7.54 -0.83
N VAL A 443 -12.91 7.36 -0.30
CA VAL A 443 -14.15 7.59 -1.06
C VAL A 443 -14.74 8.96 -0.71
N PHE A 444 -14.58 9.91 -1.61
CA PHE A 444 -15.13 11.25 -1.47
C PHE A 444 -16.56 11.33 -2.02
N GLY A 445 -17.53 11.25 -1.10
CA GLY A 445 -18.88 11.73 -1.33
C GLY A 445 -19.82 10.75 -2.04
N PHE A 446 -20.99 10.58 -1.43
CA PHE A 446 -22.13 9.89 -2.02
C PHE A 446 -23.35 10.81 -2.00
N LYS A 447 -24.15 10.77 -3.07
CA LYS A 447 -25.46 11.41 -3.13
C LYS A 447 -26.49 10.47 -3.74
N PRO A 448 -27.78 10.61 -3.37
CA PRO A 448 -28.83 9.71 -3.85
C PRO A 448 -29.02 9.69 -5.38
N THR A 449 -28.58 10.74 -6.07
CA THR A 449 -28.71 10.86 -7.53
C THR A 449 -27.40 11.36 -8.16
N PRO A 450 -27.12 11.02 -9.43
CA PRO A 450 -25.96 11.54 -10.16
C PRO A 450 -25.90 13.07 -10.20
N GLU A 451 -27.05 13.74 -10.34
CA GLU A 451 -27.15 15.20 -10.42
C GLU A 451 -26.69 15.88 -9.11
N ALA A 452 -27.24 15.44 -7.97
CA ALA A 452 -26.86 15.96 -6.66
C ALA A 452 -25.38 15.69 -6.33
N LEU A 453 -24.82 14.57 -6.82
CA LEU A 453 -23.38 14.31 -6.67
C LEU A 453 -22.56 15.30 -7.49
N ALA A 454 -22.94 15.56 -8.75
CA ALA A 454 -22.25 16.52 -9.60
C ALA A 454 -22.27 17.93 -9.00
N GLU A 455 -23.41 18.37 -8.46
CA GLU A 455 -23.54 19.65 -7.77
C GLU A 455 -22.61 19.73 -6.55
N LYS A 456 -22.64 18.72 -5.67
CA LYS A 456 -21.74 18.69 -4.49
C LYS A 456 -20.26 18.66 -4.89
N ALA A 457 -19.89 17.83 -5.86
CA ALA A 457 -18.50 17.63 -6.26
C ALA A 457 -17.89 18.87 -6.93
N LEU A 458 -18.72 19.74 -7.51
CA LEU A 458 -18.29 21.03 -8.03
C LEU A 458 -18.25 22.10 -6.94
N ALA A 459 -19.18 22.08 -5.99
CA ALA A 459 -19.18 23.01 -4.86
C ALA A 459 -18.04 22.74 -3.85
N THR A 460 -17.62 21.48 -3.71
CA THR A 460 -16.62 21.07 -2.72
C THR A 460 -15.29 20.80 -3.42
N GLN A 461 -14.40 21.80 -3.47
CA GLN A 461 -13.02 21.70 -3.98
C GLN A 461 -12.87 21.38 -5.49
N ASN A 462 -13.93 21.54 -6.29
CA ASN A 462 -13.91 21.32 -7.75
C ASN A 462 -13.46 19.90 -8.18
N THR A 463 -13.52 18.90 -7.29
CA THR A 463 -13.04 17.53 -7.55
C THR A 463 -13.80 16.84 -8.68
N GLY A 464 -15.07 17.23 -8.89
CA GLY A 464 -15.90 16.72 -9.98
C GLY A 464 -15.50 17.19 -11.38
N GLN A 465 -14.70 18.25 -11.53
CA GLN A 465 -14.39 18.83 -12.84
C GLN A 465 -13.62 17.85 -13.75
N ASP A 466 -12.56 17.24 -13.22
CA ASP A 466 -11.71 16.29 -13.95
C ASP A 466 -12.16 14.84 -13.80
N ALA A 467 -13.21 14.57 -13.02
CA ALA A 467 -13.63 13.22 -12.71
C ALA A 467 -13.86 12.39 -13.98
N SER A 468 -13.40 11.14 -13.96
CA SER A 468 -13.56 10.18 -15.04
C SER A 468 -14.06 8.84 -14.51
N PRO A 469 -14.76 8.04 -15.34
CA PRO A 469 -15.18 6.70 -14.94
C PRO A 469 -13.96 5.82 -14.62
N LEU A 470 -14.05 5.05 -13.54
CA LEU A 470 -13.08 4.00 -13.21
C LEU A 470 -13.64 2.63 -13.58
N ILE A 471 -14.77 2.24 -12.98
CA ILE A 471 -15.44 0.96 -13.25
C ILE A 471 -16.96 1.09 -13.09
N SER A 472 -17.69 0.24 -13.79
CA SER A 472 -19.13 0.05 -13.64
C SER A 472 -19.43 -1.32 -13.00
N THR A 473 -20.36 -1.36 -12.05
CA THR A 473 -20.89 -2.62 -11.49
C THR A 473 -22.10 -3.17 -12.24
N ALA A 474 -22.60 -2.46 -13.26
CA ALA A 474 -23.80 -2.82 -14.01
C ALA A 474 -23.60 -2.64 -15.52
N ALA A 475 -23.51 -3.75 -16.25
CA ALA A 475 -23.52 -3.75 -17.71
C ALA A 475 -24.77 -3.01 -18.24
N GLY A 476 -24.56 -2.06 -19.16
CA GLY A 476 -25.63 -1.32 -19.85
C GLY A 476 -26.38 -0.22 -19.08
N LYS A 477 -26.63 -0.35 -17.77
CA LYS A 477 -27.33 0.68 -16.96
C LYS A 477 -26.39 1.77 -16.42
N ALA A 478 -25.12 1.45 -16.19
CA ALA A 478 -24.13 2.42 -15.71
C ALA A 478 -23.80 3.53 -16.72
N HIS A 479 -23.94 3.26 -18.01
CA HIS A 479 -23.77 4.28 -19.05
C HIS A 479 -24.71 5.47 -18.77
N LYS A 480 -25.97 5.19 -18.40
CA LYS A 480 -26.96 6.22 -18.05
C LYS A 480 -26.63 6.98 -16.76
N LEU A 481 -25.98 6.33 -15.79
CA LEU A 481 -25.57 6.98 -14.54
C LEU A 481 -24.45 8.00 -14.80
N ASN A 482 -23.43 7.57 -15.54
CA ASN A 482 -22.32 8.43 -15.92
C ASN A 482 -22.77 9.56 -16.85
N GLU A 483 -23.61 9.27 -17.86
CA GLU A 483 -24.21 10.29 -18.73
C GLU A 483 -24.96 11.35 -17.93
N ARG A 484 -25.73 10.96 -16.92
CA ARG A 484 -26.46 11.89 -16.06
C ARG A 484 -25.53 12.72 -15.19
N PHE A 485 -24.53 12.10 -14.56
CA PHE A 485 -23.52 12.83 -13.79
C PHE A 485 -22.79 13.86 -14.66
N PHE A 486 -22.25 13.44 -15.81
CA PHE A 486 -21.50 14.33 -16.69
C PHE A 486 -22.40 15.37 -17.37
N GLY A 487 -23.63 15.01 -17.71
CA GLY A 487 -24.63 15.96 -18.23
C GLY A 487 -25.02 17.02 -17.19
N ALA A 488 -25.15 16.65 -15.92
CA ALA A 488 -25.36 17.60 -14.83
C ALA A 488 -24.13 18.48 -14.60
N ARG A 489 -22.94 17.86 -14.56
CA ARG A 489 -21.66 18.57 -14.44
C ARG A 489 -21.51 19.63 -15.52
N SER A 490 -21.72 19.28 -16.79
CA SER A 490 -21.55 20.20 -17.92
C SER A 490 -22.55 21.36 -17.94
N LYS A 491 -23.70 21.26 -17.24
CA LYS A 491 -24.62 22.40 -17.06
C LYS A 491 -24.08 23.42 -16.07
N ILE A 492 -23.36 22.96 -15.05
CA ILE A 492 -22.79 23.78 -13.98
C ILE A 492 -21.41 24.32 -14.39
N ALA A 493 -20.50 23.42 -14.77
CA ALA A 493 -19.15 23.73 -15.25
C ALA A 493 -19.19 24.21 -16.70
N ASN A 494 -19.80 25.37 -16.90
CA ASN A 494 -19.89 26.07 -18.18
C ASN A 494 -18.79 27.15 -18.31
N GLU A 495 -18.83 27.94 -19.38
CA GLU A 495 -17.82 28.98 -19.66
C GLU A 495 -17.71 30.00 -18.50
N ASP A 496 -18.82 30.46 -17.93
CA ASP A 496 -18.82 31.46 -16.85
C ASP A 496 -18.22 30.89 -15.56
N TYR A 497 -18.58 29.65 -15.22
CA TYR A 497 -17.98 28.94 -14.09
C TYR A 497 -16.46 28.77 -14.28
N GLY A 498 -16.02 28.39 -15.48
CA GLY A 498 -14.61 28.28 -15.83
C GLY A 498 -13.86 29.62 -15.69
N LEU A 499 -14.44 30.71 -16.18
CA LEU A 499 -13.82 32.05 -16.08
C LEU A 499 -13.73 32.54 -14.62
N ASN A 500 -14.75 32.28 -13.80
CA ASN A 500 -14.74 32.64 -12.38
C ASN A 500 -13.71 31.82 -11.60
N SER A 501 -13.68 30.50 -11.80
CA SER A 501 -12.69 29.62 -11.17
C SER A 501 -11.27 30.01 -11.61
N LEU A 502 -11.06 30.29 -12.90
CA LEU A 502 -9.75 30.71 -13.41
C LEU A 502 -9.27 32.00 -12.74
N ARG A 503 -10.17 32.97 -12.50
CA ARG A 503 -9.83 34.20 -11.78
C ARG A 503 -9.34 33.90 -10.36
N GLU A 504 -10.05 33.05 -9.63
CA GLU A 504 -9.66 32.64 -8.27
C GLU A 504 -8.30 31.96 -8.25
N ILE A 505 -8.03 31.06 -9.22
CA ILE A 505 -6.73 30.39 -9.36
C ILE A 505 -5.60 31.39 -9.64
N LEU A 506 -5.84 32.42 -10.47
CA LEU A 506 -4.83 33.44 -10.78
C LEU A 506 -4.55 34.38 -9.60
N ASP A 507 -5.55 34.60 -8.72
CA ASP A 507 -5.41 35.36 -7.49
C ASP A 507 -4.66 34.53 -6.41
N GLU A 508 -4.99 33.24 -6.29
CA GLU A 508 -4.40 32.32 -5.30
C GLU A 508 -2.95 31.93 -5.63
N PHE A 509 -2.67 31.58 -6.89
CA PHE A 509 -1.38 31.05 -7.28
C PHE A 509 -0.59 32.04 -8.12
N GLN A 510 0.54 32.49 -7.57
CA GLN A 510 1.55 33.24 -8.31
C GLN A 510 2.59 32.29 -8.92
N PRO A 511 3.01 32.51 -10.17
CA PRO A 511 4.11 31.76 -10.76
C PRO A 511 5.41 32.06 -9.98
N PRO A 512 6.38 31.14 -9.99
CA PRO A 512 7.68 31.36 -9.35
C PRO A 512 8.38 32.60 -9.91
N THR A 513 9.11 33.32 -9.05
CA THR A 513 9.97 34.46 -9.45
C THR A 513 11.34 34.00 -9.90
N ASP A 514 11.86 32.95 -9.25
CA ASP A 514 13.18 32.38 -9.40
C ASP A 514 13.18 30.94 -8.86
N VAL A 515 14.32 30.27 -8.94
CA VAL A 515 14.51 28.93 -8.38
C VAL A 515 15.46 28.93 -7.18
N THR A 516 15.89 30.08 -6.66
CA THR A 516 17.02 30.17 -5.73
C THR A 516 16.64 29.80 -4.30
N GLY A 517 17.57 29.17 -3.58
CA GLY A 517 17.35 28.75 -2.20
C GLY A 517 16.57 27.44 -2.11
N VAL A 518 15.76 27.31 -1.06
CA VAL A 518 14.84 26.18 -0.88
C VAL A 518 13.46 26.57 -1.43
N LYS A 519 12.95 25.76 -2.37
CA LYS A 519 11.66 25.98 -3.03
C LYS A 519 10.77 24.75 -2.94
N ASN A 520 9.49 24.96 -3.21
CA ASN A 520 8.47 23.91 -3.31
C ASN A 520 8.00 23.78 -4.77
N ILE A 521 8.09 22.58 -5.34
CA ILE A 521 7.74 22.30 -6.74
C ILE A 521 6.23 22.14 -6.98
N LYS A 522 5.41 21.95 -5.93
CA LYS A 522 3.97 21.70 -6.04
C LYS A 522 3.15 22.96 -6.21
N GLY A 523 3.51 24.07 -5.55
CA GLY A 523 2.73 25.33 -5.56
C GLY A 523 2.68 26.04 -6.93
N GLY A 524 3.43 27.14 -7.07
CA GLY A 524 3.41 27.97 -8.29
C GLY A 524 3.99 27.28 -9.54
N PHE A 525 4.75 26.20 -9.38
CA PHE A 525 5.30 25.44 -10.50
C PHE A 525 4.28 24.46 -11.08
N LEU A 526 3.68 23.58 -10.26
CA LEU A 526 2.79 22.52 -10.74
C LEU A 526 1.29 22.85 -10.60
N ARG A 527 0.82 23.22 -9.40
CA ARG A 527 -0.62 23.47 -9.14
C ARG A 527 -1.15 24.61 -10.00
N PHE A 528 -0.41 25.71 -10.12
CA PHE A 528 -0.82 26.84 -10.96
C PHE A 528 -1.20 26.41 -12.40
N PRO A 529 -0.27 25.88 -13.23
CA PRO A 529 -0.62 25.56 -14.61
C PRO A 529 -1.66 24.43 -14.70
N THR A 530 -1.62 23.42 -13.81
CA THR A 530 -2.62 22.34 -13.80
C THR A 530 -4.04 22.87 -13.59
N LEU A 531 -4.25 23.72 -12.56
CA LEU A 531 -5.57 24.26 -12.23
C LEU A 531 -6.03 25.31 -13.24
N ALA A 532 -5.11 26.13 -13.76
CA ALA A 532 -5.43 27.08 -14.83
C ALA A 532 -5.88 26.37 -16.11
N LEU A 533 -5.20 25.29 -16.52
CA LEU A 533 -5.57 24.49 -17.69
C LEU A 533 -6.90 23.76 -17.48
N ARG A 534 -7.18 23.30 -16.25
CA ARG A 534 -8.48 22.75 -15.87
C ARG A 534 -9.60 23.76 -16.08
N ASP A 535 -9.42 24.99 -15.62
CA ASP A 535 -10.49 25.98 -15.73
C ASP A 535 -10.66 26.46 -17.18
N LEU A 536 -9.56 26.58 -17.93
CA LEU A 536 -9.61 26.81 -19.38
C LEU A 536 -10.33 25.70 -20.14
N SER A 537 -10.33 24.47 -19.63
CA SER A 537 -11.09 23.37 -20.25
C SER A 537 -12.59 23.66 -20.28
N GLN A 538 -13.13 24.31 -19.25
CA GLN A 538 -14.54 24.70 -19.20
C GLN A 538 -14.82 25.90 -20.12
N VAL A 539 -13.88 26.85 -20.18
CA VAL A 539 -14.01 28.04 -21.04
C VAL A 539 -14.00 27.69 -22.53
N TYR A 540 -13.12 26.77 -22.94
CA TYR A 540 -12.98 26.38 -24.35
C TYR A 540 -13.69 25.07 -24.71
N GLY A 541 -14.38 24.44 -23.76
CA GLY A 541 -15.06 23.15 -23.97
C GLY A 541 -14.10 22.02 -24.35
N LEU A 542 -12.91 21.99 -23.76
CA LEU A 542 -11.88 20.98 -24.05
C LEU A 542 -12.33 19.61 -23.56
N LYS A 543 -12.03 18.56 -24.34
CA LYS A 543 -12.35 17.17 -23.99
C LYS A 543 -11.25 16.51 -23.16
N SER A 544 -10.01 16.96 -23.31
CA SER A 544 -8.86 16.38 -22.60
C SER A 544 -8.92 16.68 -21.11
N THR A 545 -8.57 15.69 -20.28
CA THR A 545 -8.53 15.83 -18.82
C THR A 545 -7.15 16.18 -18.28
N ASN A 546 -6.06 15.71 -18.92
CA ASN A 546 -4.71 16.01 -18.48
C ASN A 546 -4.19 17.37 -19.01
N SER A 547 -3.23 17.94 -18.30
CA SER A 547 -2.63 19.24 -18.58
C SER A 547 -1.91 19.26 -19.93
N PHE A 548 -1.18 18.19 -20.26
CA PHE A 548 -0.39 18.11 -21.49
C PHE A 548 -1.26 18.08 -22.77
N ASP A 549 -2.30 17.24 -22.79
CA ASP A 549 -3.22 17.10 -23.91
C ASP A 549 -4.18 18.29 -23.98
N ARG A 550 -4.51 18.94 -22.85
CA ARG A 550 -5.20 20.25 -22.88
C ARG A 550 -4.39 21.29 -23.62
N ILE A 551 -3.08 21.39 -23.38
CA ILE A 551 -2.22 22.33 -24.12
C ILE A 551 -2.22 22.00 -25.61
N ARG A 552 -2.11 20.71 -25.97
CA ARG A 552 -2.16 20.27 -27.37
C ARG A 552 -3.51 20.56 -28.03
N GLU A 553 -4.62 20.36 -27.32
CA GLU A 553 -5.98 20.61 -27.81
C GLU A 553 -6.23 22.11 -28.03
N ILE A 554 -5.83 22.95 -27.06
CA ILE A 554 -5.87 24.42 -27.19
C ILE A 554 -5.08 24.86 -28.42
N ALA A 555 -3.90 24.28 -28.65
CA ALA A 555 -3.09 24.58 -29.83
C ALA A 555 -3.70 24.06 -31.14
N GLY A 556 -4.30 22.87 -31.10
CA GLY A 556 -5.02 22.27 -32.23
C GLY A 556 -6.23 23.10 -32.67
N HIS A 557 -6.92 23.74 -31.72
CA HIS A 557 -8.01 24.69 -31.99
C HIS A 557 -7.51 26.08 -32.43
N GLY A 558 -6.21 26.35 -32.37
CA GLY A 558 -5.63 27.64 -32.76
C GLY A 558 -5.74 28.74 -31.69
N TYR A 559 -6.07 28.39 -30.44
CA TYR A 559 -6.15 29.34 -29.32
C TYR A 559 -4.75 29.67 -28.74
N LEU A 560 -3.78 28.80 -28.97
CA LEU A 560 -2.37 28.98 -28.62
C LEU A 560 -1.51 28.55 -29.82
N ASP A 561 -0.47 29.32 -30.17
CA ASP A 561 0.44 28.89 -31.22
C ASP A 561 1.26 27.65 -30.79
N LYS A 562 1.60 26.81 -31.77
CA LYS A 562 2.29 25.53 -31.52
C LYS A 562 3.64 25.70 -30.82
N ALA A 563 4.33 26.83 -31.04
CA ALA A 563 5.63 27.08 -30.42
C ALA A 563 5.46 27.37 -28.91
N HIS A 564 4.54 28.26 -28.52
CA HIS A 564 4.25 28.49 -27.09
C HIS A 564 3.66 27.25 -26.41
N ALA A 565 2.84 26.48 -27.11
CA ALA A 565 2.34 25.20 -26.62
C ALA A 565 3.48 24.21 -26.32
N GLY A 566 4.44 24.08 -27.24
CA GLY A 566 5.65 23.26 -27.03
C GLY A 566 6.44 23.69 -25.81
N THR A 567 6.73 25.00 -25.67
CA THR A 567 7.49 25.50 -24.51
C THR A 567 6.78 25.28 -23.18
N LEU A 568 5.45 25.32 -23.14
CA LEU A 568 4.68 25.05 -21.92
C LEU A 568 4.68 23.57 -21.57
N ILE A 569 4.60 22.68 -22.57
CA ILE A 569 4.73 21.23 -22.38
C ILE A 569 6.13 20.87 -21.87
N ASP A 570 7.18 21.50 -22.42
CA ASP A 570 8.56 21.28 -21.97
C ASP A 570 8.75 21.72 -20.52
N ALA A 571 8.21 22.89 -20.15
CA ALA A 571 8.21 23.38 -18.78
C ALA A 571 7.50 22.41 -17.82
N LEU A 572 6.31 21.91 -18.18
CA LEU A 572 5.58 20.93 -17.37
C LEU A 572 6.34 19.60 -17.23
N ASN A 573 7.01 19.13 -18.28
CA ASN A 573 7.84 17.94 -18.20
C ASN A 573 9.01 18.14 -17.23
N VAL A 574 9.70 19.28 -17.27
CA VAL A 574 10.78 19.58 -16.30
C VAL A 574 10.25 19.56 -14.87
N ILE A 575 9.14 20.24 -14.60
CA ILE A 575 8.53 20.37 -13.28
C ILE A 575 8.07 19.01 -12.75
N ALA A 576 7.35 18.23 -13.57
CA ALA A 576 6.91 16.89 -13.22
C ALA A 576 8.09 15.93 -13.00
N GLY A 577 9.12 16.01 -13.85
CA GLY A 577 10.32 15.19 -13.73
C GLY A 577 11.07 15.44 -12.42
N ILE A 578 11.23 16.69 -12.02
CA ILE A 578 11.80 17.04 -10.71
C ILE A 578 10.93 16.47 -9.59
N ARG A 579 9.62 16.71 -9.62
CA ARG A 579 8.71 16.21 -8.57
C ARG A 579 8.73 14.68 -8.44
N LEU A 580 8.75 13.94 -9.55
CA LEU A 580 8.90 12.49 -9.55
C LEU A 580 10.20 12.05 -8.85
N LYS A 581 11.32 12.74 -9.12
CA LYS A 581 12.60 12.47 -8.46
C LYS A 581 12.57 12.79 -6.97
N LEU A 582 11.94 13.88 -6.57
CA LEU A 582 11.78 14.21 -5.14
C LEU A 582 11.05 13.08 -4.41
N HIS A 583 9.93 12.62 -4.96
CA HIS A 583 9.14 11.59 -4.29
C HIS A 583 9.81 10.23 -4.24
N VAL A 584 10.63 9.87 -5.25
CA VAL A 584 11.47 8.67 -5.19
C VAL A 584 12.60 8.84 -4.19
N HIS A 585 13.23 10.03 -4.14
CA HIS A 585 14.35 10.33 -3.24
C HIS A 585 13.94 10.29 -1.77
N TYR A 586 12.89 11.01 -1.40
CA TYR A 586 12.38 11.05 -0.02
C TYR A 586 11.51 9.85 0.32
N GLY A 587 11.17 9.06 -0.68
CA GLY A 587 10.21 8.00 -0.57
C GLY A 587 8.90 8.46 0.07
N SER A 588 8.38 9.66 -0.23
CA SER A 588 7.15 10.23 0.36
C SER A 588 6.72 11.47 -0.44
N GLU A 589 5.55 12.06 -0.16
CA GLU A 589 5.05 13.27 -0.87
C GLU A 589 5.77 14.56 -0.42
N VAL A 590 7.11 14.57 -0.45
CA VAL A 590 7.92 15.74 -0.15
C VAL A 590 8.23 16.50 -1.43
N ASP A 591 7.77 17.75 -1.50
CA ASP A 591 7.85 18.59 -2.71
C ASP A 591 8.93 19.68 -2.62
N THR A 592 9.81 19.63 -1.62
CA THR A 592 10.85 20.64 -1.39
C THR A 592 12.22 20.22 -1.91
N PHE A 593 12.95 21.18 -2.49
CA PHE A 593 14.31 21.00 -2.98
C PHE A 593 15.17 22.21 -2.67
N ALA A 594 16.47 22.01 -2.57
CA ALA A 594 17.47 23.08 -2.57
C ALA A 594 18.01 23.30 -3.99
N SER A 595 18.19 24.56 -4.37
CA SER A 595 18.64 24.92 -5.73
C SER A 595 20.09 24.55 -6.01
N ASP A 596 20.90 24.44 -4.96
CA ASP A 596 22.33 24.14 -4.98
C ASP A 596 22.78 23.73 -3.57
N GLU A 597 24.02 23.25 -3.47
CA GLU A 597 24.63 22.78 -2.23
C GLU A 597 24.70 23.89 -1.16
N ALA A 598 24.91 25.15 -1.56
CA ALA A 598 24.95 26.28 -0.65
C ALA A 598 23.59 26.60 -0.02
N SER A 599 22.51 26.20 -0.69
CA SER A 599 21.13 26.37 -0.22
C SER A 599 20.61 25.18 0.60
N ARG A 600 21.39 24.10 0.74
CA ARG A 600 21.01 22.88 1.46
C ARG A 600 20.82 23.17 2.94
N GLN A 601 19.67 22.78 3.49
CA GLN A 601 19.30 22.95 4.90
C GLN A 601 19.47 21.67 5.74
N SER A 602 19.51 20.50 5.11
CA SER A 602 19.78 19.23 5.79
C SER A 602 20.50 18.23 4.87
N PRO A 603 21.26 17.24 5.42
CA PRO A 603 21.98 16.26 4.62
C PRO A 603 21.09 15.45 3.67
N GLU A 604 19.84 15.17 4.10
CA GLU A 604 18.88 14.36 3.36
C GLU A 604 18.14 15.17 2.27
N GLN A 605 18.27 16.51 2.26
CA GLN A 605 17.53 17.37 1.34
C GLN A 605 18.05 17.22 -0.09
N TYR A 606 17.12 16.98 -1.01
CA TYR A 606 17.40 16.89 -2.44
C TYR A 606 17.94 18.23 -2.96
N VAL A 607 19.09 18.16 -3.63
CA VAL A 607 19.72 19.31 -4.30
C VAL A 607 19.61 19.09 -5.81
N LEU A 608 19.10 20.10 -6.52
CA LEU A 608 19.02 20.03 -7.97
C LEU A 608 20.41 19.86 -8.60
N THR A 609 20.50 18.99 -9.60
CA THR A 609 21.69 18.96 -10.48
C THR A 609 21.79 20.26 -11.29
N PRO A 610 22.98 20.66 -11.77
CA PRO A 610 23.11 21.85 -12.61
C PRO A 610 22.20 21.86 -13.85
N LYS A 611 21.96 20.67 -14.43
CA LYS A 611 21.05 20.49 -15.56
C LYS A 611 19.59 20.74 -15.17
N GLU A 612 19.15 20.20 -14.04
CA GLU A 612 17.79 20.40 -13.53
C GLU A 612 17.55 21.86 -13.15
N LYS A 613 18.51 22.48 -12.44
CA LYS A 613 18.44 23.90 -12.09
C LYS A 613 18.27 24.76 -13.34
N SER A 614 19.14 24.59 -14.34
CA SER A 614 19.08 25.36 -15.59
C SER A 614 17.78 25.13 -16.35
N ALA A 615 17.29 23.88 -16.42
CA ALA A 615 16.02 23.58 -17.06
C ALA A 615 14.82 24.21 -16.33
N LEU A 616 14.84 24.19 -14.99
CA LEU A 616 13.79 24.80 -14.18
C LEU A 616 13.83 26.33 -14.25
N GLU A 617 15.01 26.94 -14.29
CA GLU A 617 15.21 28.38 -14.54
C GLU A 617 14.61 28.80 -15.87
N ALA A 618 14.77 27.99 -16.92
CA ALA A 618 14.15 28.24 -18.22
C ALA A 618 12.62 28.10 -18.22
N ALA A 619 12.06 27.28 -17.33
CA ALA A 619 10.61 27.09 -17.18
C ALA A 619 9.92 28.28 -16.48
N VAL A 620 10.60 28.97 -15.55
CA VAL A 620 10.07 30.12 -14.81
C VAL A 620 9.47 31.21 -15.72
N PRO A 621 10.19 31.79 -16.70
CA PRO A 621 9.64 32.84 -17.56
C PRO A 621 8.48 32.34 -18.45
N VAL A 622 8.43 31.04 -18.77
CA VAL A 622 7.31 30.43 -19.50
C VAL A 622 6.03 30.50 -18.65
N LEU A 623 6.12 30.10 -17.37
CA LEU A 623 4.99 30.17 -16.43
C LEU A 623 4.55 31.61 -16.15
N GLN A 624 5.49 32.54 -15.98
CA GLN A 624 5.18 33.96 -15.79
C GLN A 624 4.44 34.55 -17.00
N LYS A 625 4.90 34.24 -18.22
CA LYS A 625 4.24 34.67 -19.45
C LYS A 625 2.86 34.02 -19.60
N PHE A 626 2.72 32.76 -19.23
CA PHE A 626 1.43 32.07 -19.22
C PHE A 626 0.45 32.76 -18.28
N HIS A 627 0.84 32.99 -17.02
CA HIS A 627 0.05 33.71 -16.02
C HIS A 627 -0.38 35.11 -16.50
N ALA A 628 0.56 35.92 -16.98
CA ALA A 628 0.28 37.26 -17.47
C ALA A 628 -0.72 37.27 -18.65
N ARG A 629 -0.61 36.30 -19.56
CA ARG A 629 -1.57 36.13 -20.66
C ARG A 629 -2.96 35.75 -20.17
N LEU A 630 -3.06 34.88 -19.15
CA LEU A 630 -4.34 34.49 -18.57
C LEU A 630 -5.00 35.64 -17.81
N LEU A 631 -4.23 36.44 -17.06
CA LEU A 631 -4.74 37.68 -16.45
C LEU A 631 -5.33 38.63 -17.49
N ALA A 632 -4.60 38.89 -18.57
CA ALA A 632 -5.08 39.73 -19.67
C ALA A 632 -6.33 39.15 -20.34
N PHE A 633 -6.40 37.82 -20.48
CA PHE A 633 -7.56 37.10 -21.00
C PHE A 633 -8.80 37.28 -20.12
N VAL A 634 -8.69 37.01 -18.82
CA VAL A 634 -9.78 37.18 -17.85
C VAL A 634 -10.24 38.63 -17.80
N GLU A 635 -9.32 39.60 -17.76
CA GLU A 635 -9.66 41.03 -17.72
C GLU A 635 -10.39 41.49 -19.00
N LYS A 636 -9.97 40.98 -20.16
CA LYS A 636 -10.63 41.27 -21.44
C LYS A 636 -12.06 40.70 -21.49
N ARG A 637 -12.28 39.50 -20.92
CA ARG A 637 -13.62 38.89 -20.80
C ARG A 637 -14.48 39.68 -19.81
N ARG A 638 -13.91 40.13 -18.69
CA ARG A 638 -14.57 41.02 -17.71
C ARG A 638 -15.12 42.29 -18.35
N LYS A 639 -14.26 43.04 -19.07
CA LYS A 639 -14.62 44.31 -19.70
C LYS A 639 -15.71 44.19 -20.77
N ARG A 640 -15.90 43.01 -21.33
CA ARG A 640 -16.94 42.73 -22.33
C ARG A 640 -18.29 42.32 -21.71
N GLY A 641 -18.41 42.33 -20.38
CA GLY A 641 -19.66 42.02 -19.68
C GLY A 641 -19.92 40.52 -19.48
N TYR A 642 -18.94 39.65 -19.76
CA TYR A 642 -19.06 38.19 -19.57
C TYR A 642 -18.81 37.73 -18.13
N LEU A 643 -18.47 38.64 -17.20
CA LEU A 643 -18.32 38.32 -15.78
C LEU A 643 -19.34 39.11 -14.98
N THR A 644 -20.39 38.45 -14.49
CA THR A 644 -21.30 39.04 -13.50
C THR A 644 -20.66 39.00 -12.12
N THR A 645 -20.81 40.06 -11.32
CA THR A 645 -20.27 40.22 -9.96
C THR A 645 -20.82 39.26 -8.89
N LYS A 646 -21.65 38.28 -9.26
CA LYS A 646 -22.15 37.29 -8.30
C LYS A 646 -21.06 36.25 -8.06
N SER A 647 -20.59 36.20 -6.81
CA SER A 647 -19.85 35.04 -6.30
C SER A 647 -20.67 33.78 -6.56
N ILE A 648 -19.98 32.70 -6.94
CA ILE A 648 -20.61 31.38 -7.04
C ILE A 648 -21.09 30.99 -5.62
N PRO A 649 -22.31 30.42 -5.46
CA PRO A 649 -22.80 29.96 -4.15
C PRO A 649 -21.95 28.84 -3.54
#